data_AF-A0A7S0GXA4-F1
#
_entry.id   AF-A0A7S0GXA4-F1
#
_cell.length_a   1.000
_cell.length_b   1.000
_cell.length_c   1.000
_cell.angle_alpha   90.00
_cell.angle_beta   90.00
_cell.angle_gamma   90.00
#
_symmetry.space_group_name_H-M   'P 1'
#
loop_
_entity.id
_entity.type
_entity.pdbx_description
1 polymer ?
#
loop_
_entity_poly.entity_id
_entity_poly.type
_entity_poly.pdbx_seq_one_letter_code
_entity_poly.pdbx_strand_id
1 'polypeptide(L)'
;GGVAMDKSHEAPPSRRKKRRVNRIAVAVLALLVLATGWKLRSSDESGGSDDEPSNLELHKMQLEGGERYRAYLQRHPGDLERLHHLDEPETAHHREGWVGNLMHGHAHGGLGAHAHQRDGRRHAALDDARESHSTSRGASTSGNPRGGDLIATETHGLDEAIDTNRLYEFDLIPPPTIDHGVVNMQHVDPTKNDHPKWMRDMWSEKTAAVAVTGSELESKLESIPSELSKIVRPGEELFVTFATWSVKDFVVNWLKSADALNLKPVFVGALDEEIRDFCVKRGVPTMLLKGNSVLKNRHKSFITAGDASFKKMGTVKTKFVQDLLEIGVAPILTDADVTWLRDPRLYFKTGSYAVADALVSTDCIDIVADKKDDNGCSHVNFNTGVLHFRPTEASKAFVEAWKTKVATSTIAWMRDQPAFNLLTHEGVGGHSLTPAVRFKDVAKKGSEGHRMVYYAANATLRLGVLPNWLFGSGHTYFVQQHHVSHPEDGAPFSVHMTYQYGDTGSYAFGKRERMRQAGLWRADDDTWFGGNGDEERTQKEKEEKEPEQEEQEKFLAIADSGATLAFPPPSEIGFDDGAYKTAIRRHLAEDRLRRLTVRNALAIAEALGRTLVLPSARCYCDKIWNNLNACRAPGAETFVLPYDCPMDHIYDLPAWFKSDASGEARRPFRSPGFLNDPRLSHELKDRSATVRVRVGREKYEARARETAADAAEDRAVAGYPDVSSNSGARAWTEEETSNAIDVREGFDVLDLIATLRAVPGAMDARVLEFDFLGGEETFCGFGDSLKDAAFDLDVAAALSGDQYYCFTELWREMGMPRGGGREPYEPQVVRRHCGHMENEFRAMGKVHPGVVEHIDAANPTCSCEWGFGKPRPLADIARDEETCPRTR
;
A
#
# COMPACT_ATOMS: atom_id res chain seq x y z
N GLY A 1 -42.77 -13.69 -55.46
CA GLY A 1 -43.54 -12.58 -56.06
C GLY A 1 -44.20 -11.78 -54.96
N GLY A 2 -44.55 -10.51 -55.21
CA GLY A 2 -45.07 -9.60 -54.17
C GLY A 2 -44.13 -8.42 -53.88
N VAL A 3 -44.16 -7.46 -54.80
CA VAL A 3 -43.68 -6.06 -54.78
C VAL A 3 -43.08 -5.49 -53.47
N ALA A 4 -41.95 -4.79 -53.59
CA ALA A 4 -41.24 -4.09 -52.51
C ALA A 4 -41.79 -2.68 -52.20
N MET A 5 -41.33 -2.08 -51.10
CA MET A 5 -41.28 -0.62 -50.93
C MET A 5 -40.04 -0.18 -50.11
N ASP A 6 -39.66 1.07 -50.31
CA ASP A 6 -38.43 1.73 -49.84
C ASP A 6 -38.77 3.20 -49.46
N LYS A 7 -37.83 3.93 -48.85
CA LYS A 7 -37.73 5.40 -48.71
C LYS A 7 -38.37 6.10 -47.49
N SER A 8 -37.51 6.28 -46.48
CA SER A 8 -36.96 7.58 -46.03
C SER A 8 -37.80 8.66 -45.30
N HIS A 9 -37.24 9.05 -44.14
CA HIS A 9 -37.07 10.43 -43.61
C HIS A 9 -38.21 11.22 -42.91
N GLU A 10 -37.73 12.18 -42.11
CA GLU A 10 -38.35 13.32 -41.41
C GLU A 10 -39.15 13.14 -40.09
N ALA A 11 -38.85 14.07 -39.16
CA ALA A 11 -39.61 14.46 -37.97
C ALA A 11 -40.08 15.93 -38.18
N PRO A 12 -41.10 16.50 -37.51
CA PRO A 12 -41.14 16.77 -36.06
C PRO A 12 -42.60 16.59 -35.51
N PRO A 13 -43.18 17.32 -34.51
CA PRO A 13 -42.67 18.27 -33.51
C PRO A 13 -43.14 18.01 -32.05
N SER A 14 -42.84 18.94 -31.14
CA SER A 14 -43.08 18.85 -29.69
C SER A 14 -44.44 19.42 -29.21
N ARG A 15 -44.91 19.01 -28.02
CA ARG A 15 -45.94 19.72 -27.24
C ARG A 15 -45.65 19.74 -25.73
N ARG A 16 -45.55 20.95 -25.16
CA ARG A 16 -45.39 21.22 -23.72
C ARG A 16 -46.68 20.96 -22.94
N LYS A 17 -46.60 20.43 -21.71
CA LYS A 17 -47.65 20.57 -20.67
C LYS A 17 -47.11 21.38 -19.49
N LYS A 18 -47.84 22.42 -19.06
CA LYS A 18 -47.51 23.27 -17.91
C LYS A 18 -48.10 22.68 -16.62
N ARG A 19 -47.32 22.60 -15.54
CA ARG A 19 -47.86 22.57 -14.16
C ARG A 19 -47.79 23.99 -13.58
N ARG A 20 -48.85 24.44 -12.89
CA ARG A 20 -48.85 25.69 -12.11
C ARG A 20 -48.23 25.41 -10.73
N VAL A 21 -47.31 26.26 -10.29
CA VAL A 21 -46.82 26.27 -8.89
C VAL A 21 -47.66 27.28 -8.09
N ASN A 22 -48.12 26.89 -6.90
CA ASN A 22 -49.01 27.70 -6.08
C ASN A 22 -48.22 28.71 -5.23
N ARG A 23 -48.21 29.98 -5.64
CA ARG A 23 -47.35 31.03 -5.04
C ARG A 23 -47.60 31.31 -3.55
N ILE A 24 -48.75 30.93 -3.01
CA ILE A 24 -49.11 31.17 -1.60
C ILE A 24 -48.24 30.31 -0.65
N ALA A 25 -47.89 29.08 -1.03
CA ALA A 25 -47.09 28.18 -0.18
C ALA A 25 -45.67 28.69 0.08
N VAL A 26 -45.07 29.38 -0.90
CA VAL A 26 -43.70 29.93 -0.80
C VAL A 26 -43.63 31.11 0.16
N ALA A 27 -44.67 31.95 0.21
CA ALA A 27 -44.74 33.10 1.11
C ALA A 27 -44.83 32.69 2.60
N VAL A 28 -45.54 31.60 2.90
CA VAL A 28 -45.68 31.10 4.28
C VAL A 28 -44.35 30.55 4.82
N LEU A 29 -43.57 29.85 4.00
CA LEU A 29 -42.25 29.35 4.40
C LEU A 29 -41.26 30.50 4.70
N ALA A 30 -41.26 31.54 3.88
CA ALA A 30 -40.35 32.68 4.06
C ALA A 30 -40.61 33.45 5.37
N LEU A 31 -41.87 33.59 5.77
CA LEU A 31 -42.25 34.27 7.02
C LEU A 31 -41.87 33.49 8.28
N LEU A 32 -41.83 32.16 8.24
CA LEU A 32 -41.41 31.32 9.37
C LEU A 32 -39.91 31.38 9.63
N VAL A 33 -39.08 31.54 8.59
CA VAL A 33 -37.61 31.66 8.73
C VAL A 33 -37.20 33.01 9.33
N LEU A 34 -37.95 34.08 9.05
CA LEU A 34 -37.68 35.41 9.63
C LEU A 34 -38.08 35.52 11.12
N ALA A 35 -38.97 34.66 11.60
CA ALA A 35 -39.47 34.72 12.99
C ALA A 35 -38.53 34.10 14.04
N THR A 36 -37.57 33.27 13.62
CA THR A 36 -36.63 32.58 14.54
C THR A 36 -35.23 33.19 14.58
N GLY A 37 -34.90 34.10 13.66
CA GLY A 37 -33.57 34.75 13.58
C GLY A 37 -33.33 35.90 14.56
N TRP A 38 -34.22 36.15 15.54
CA TRP A 38 -34.23 37.39 16.33
C TRP A 38 -34.29 37.20 17.85
N LYS A 39 -33.48 36.26 18.39
CA LYS A 39 -33.23 36.20 19.84
C LYS A 39 -31.91 35.55 20.25
N LEU A 40 -30.78 36.27 20.06
CA LEU A 40 -29.53 36.19 20.86
C LEU A 40 -28.46 37.15 20.27
N ARG A 41 -28.56 38.46 20.56
CA ARG A 41 -27.46 39.41 20.29
C ARG A 41 -27.50 40.66 21.19
N SER A 42 -27.25 40.46 22.47
CA SER A 42 -26.92 41.46 23.49
C SER A 42 -26.50 40.71 24.77
N SER A 43 -25.40 41.01 25.45
CA SER A 43 -24.38 42.04 25.24
C SER A 43 -23.01 41.51 25.66
N ASP A 44 -21.93 42.15 25.21
CA ASP A 44 -20.95 42.82 26.08
C ASP A 44 -19.75 43.27 25.23
N GLU A 45 -19.74 44.54 24.86
CA GLU A 45 -18.53 45.23 24.40
C GLU A 45 -17.86 45.85 25.64
N SER A 46 -16.66 45.38 25.98
CA SER A 46 -15.73 46.12 26.83
C SER A 46 -14.34 46.07 26.19
N GLY A 47 -13.82 47.23 25.83
CA GLY A 47 -12.51 47.34 25.18
C GLY A 47 -11.38 47.29 26.20
N GLY A 48 -10.44 46.38 26.00
CA GLY A 48 -9.14 46.33 26.66
C GLY A 48 -8.10 45.87 25.66
N SER A 49 -6.99 46.59 25.55
CA SER A 49 -5.86 46.21 24.71
C SER A 49 -4.91 45.33 25.50
N ASP A 50 -4.62 44.13 24.97
CA ASP A 50 -3.26 43.59 24.83
C ASP A 50 -3.31 42.40 23.86
N ASP A 51 -2.32 42.27 22.98
CA ASP A 51 -2.38 41.44 21.76
C ASP A 51 -1.79 40.02 21.99
N GLU A 52 -2.05 39.44 23.17
CA GLU A 52 -1.68 38.06 23.51
C GLU A 52 -2.75 37.05 23.01
N PRO A 53 -2.38 36.04 22.21
CA PRO A 53 -3.31 34.97 21.83
C PRO A 53 -3.68 34.12 23.05
N SER A 54 -4.93 33.68 23.13
CA SER A 54 -5.40 32.83 24.23
C SER A 54 -4.65 31.47 24.26
N ASN A 55 -4.61 30.78 25.41
CA ASN A 55 -4.03 29.42 25.50
C ASN A 55 -4.60 28.47 24.41
N LEU A 56 -5.89 28.62 24.08
CA LEU A 56 -6.58 27.84 23.06
C LEU A 56 -6.21 28.25 21.62
N GLU A 57 -5.62 29.43 21.41
CA GLU A 57 -5.03 29.84 20.12
C GLU A 57 -3.55 29.49 20.04
N LEU A 58 -2.79 29.59 21.14
CA LEU A 58 -1.43 29.07 21.24
C LEU A 58 -1.37 27.56 20.93
N HIS A 59 -2.25 26.77 21.55
CA HIS A 59 -2.34 25.34 21.28
C HIS A 59 -2.73 25.03 19.82
N LYS A 60 -3.59 25.84 19.18
CA LYS A 60 -3.87 25.72 17.73
C LYS A 60 -2.64 26.07 16.90
N MET A 61 -1.97 27.17 17.18
CA MET A 61 -0.77 27.61 16.46
C MET A 61 0.38 26.58 16.60
N GLN A 62 0.49 25.92 17.75
CA GLN A 62 1.40 24.81 17.99
C GLN A 62 1.04 23.58 17.13
N LEU A 63 -0.22 23.16 17.12
CA LEU A 63 -0.73 22.06 16.27
C LEU A 63 -0.65 22.37 14.76
N GLU A 64 -0.77 23.65 14.38
CA GLU A 64 -0.70 24.11 12.99
C GLU A 64 0.75 24.31 12.49
N GLY A 65 1.76 24.25 13.37
CA GLY A 65 3.19 24.13 13.03
C GLY A 65 3.82 25.24 12.17
N GLY A 66 3.06 26.30 11.84
CA GLY A 66 3.41 27.27 10.81
C GLY A 66 4.29 28.43 11.25
N GLU A 67 4.66 29.29 10.28
CA GLU A 67 5.46 30.51 10.51
C GLU A 67 4.91 31.40 11.64
N ARG A 68 3.57 31.52 11.74
CA ARG A 68 2.89 32.33 12.74
C ARG A 68 3.22 31.91 14.18
N TYR A 69 3.45 30.62 14.42
CA TYR A 69 3.87 30.09 15.74
C TYR A 69 5.35 30.37 16.01
N ARG A 70 6.23 30.13 15.02
CA ARG A 70 7.67 30.46 15.12
C ARG A 70 7.89 31.96 15.38
N ALA A 71 7.16 32.81 14.65
CA ALA A 71 7.19 34.27 14.81
C ALA A 71 6.49 34.78 16.10
N TYR A 72 5.76 33.93 16.83
CA TYR A 72 5.28 34.24 18.19
C TYR A 72 6.34 33.86 19.23
N LEU A 73 6.90 32.64 19.18
CA LEU A 73 7.95 32.19 20.10
C LEU A 73 9.23 33.06 20.02
N GLN A 74 9.58 33.57 18.83
CA GLN A 74 10.68 34.53 18.66
C GLN A 74 10.44 35.88 19.35
N ARG A 75 9.17 36.25 19.65
CA ARG A 75 8.82 37.46 20.40
C ARG A 75 8.60 37.20 21.88
N HIS A 76 8.22 35.99 22.26
CA HIS A 76 7.92 35.58 23.64
C HIS A 76 8.73 34.33 24.04
N PRO A 77 10.08 34.42 24.09
CA PRO A 77 10.94 33.25 24.33
C PRO A 77 10.84 32.66 25.74
N GLY A 78 10.12 33.31 26.67
CA GLY A 78 9.88 32.82 28.03
C GLY A 78 8.70 31.85 28.18
N ASP A 79 7.72 31.87 27.28
CA ASP A 79 6.50 31.05 27.43
C ASP A 79 6.69 29.56 27.11
N LEU A 80 7.90 29.13 26.72
CA LEU A 80 8.27 27.72 26.54
C LEU A 80 8.02 26.89 27.82
N GLU A 81 8.37 27.40 29.00
CA GLU A 81 8.10 26.72 30.28
C GLU A 81 6.60 26.73 30.63
N ARG A 82 5.86 27.78 30.23
CA ARG A 82 4.41 27.90 30.47
C ARG A 82 3.58 26.94 29.61
N LEU A 83 4.06 26.63 28.39
CA LEU A 83 3.40 25.72 27.45
C LEU A 83 3.57 24.24 27.85
N HIS A 84 4.63 23.88 28.57
CA HIS A 84 4.87 22.52 29.08
C HIS A 84 3.83 22.02 30.10
N HIS A 85 2.94 22.88 30.60
CA HIS A 85 1.93 22.55 31.61
C HIS A 85 0.49 22.49 31.06
N LEU A 86 0.32 22.40 29.74
CA LEU A 86 -1.00 22.24 29.10
C LEU A 86 -1.37 20.77 28.79
N ASP A 87 -0.46 19.81 29.04
CA ASP A 87 -0.68 18.38 28.82
C ASP A 87 -1.22 17.62 30.06
N GLU A 88 -1.43 18.31 31.19
CA GLU A 88 -2.05 17.72 32.40
C GLU A 88 -3.55 18.09 32.52
N PRO A 89 -4.44 17.14 32.86
CA PRO A 89 -5.88 17.42 33.00
C PRO A 89 -6.21 18.16 34.31
N GLU A 90 -7.07 19.19 34.23
CA GLU A 90 -7.47 20.02 35.38
C GLU A 90 -8.19 19.23 36.49
N THR A 91 -7.45 18.79 37.50
CA THR A 91 -8.02 18.30 38.77
C THR A 91 -8.24 19.47 39.73
N ALA A 92 -9.51 19.76 40.03
CA ALA A 92 -9.89 21.01 40.68
C ALA A 92 -9.49 21.11 42.17
N HIS A 93 -8.60 22.04 42.50
CA HIS A 93 -8.44 22.59 43.85
C HIS A 93 -8.01 24.07 43.83
N HIS A 94 -8.13 24.74 45.00
CA HIS A 94 -7.75 26.13 45.29
C HIS A 94 -8.53 27.27 44.61
N ARG A 95 -9.67 27.60 45.24
CA ARG A 95 -10.01 29.01 45.52
C ARG A 95 -9.16 29.53 46.70
N GLU A 96 -9.16 30.86 46.85
CA GLU A 96 -8.66 31.66 47.99
C GLU A 96 -7.12 31.86 48.11
N GLY A 97 -6.68 33.06 48.53
CA GLY A 97 -5.32 33.22 49.11
C GLY A 97 -4.39 34.37 48.65
N TRP A 98 -4.84 35.50 48.08
CA TRP A 98 -3.92 36.56 47.58
C TRP A 98 -3.38 37.51 48.69
N VAL A 99 -2.22 37.22 49.29
CA VAL A 99 -1.43 38.15 50.14
C VAL A 99 0.07 37.81 50.11
N GLY A 100 0.96 38.81 49.99
CA GLY A 100 2.31 38.75 50.60
C GLY A 100 3.53 39.04 49.71
N ASN A 101 4.01 40.30 49.71
CA ASN A 101 5.29 40.72 49.13
C ASN A 101 6.51 40.10 49.83
N LEU A 102 7.68 39.97 49.16
CA LEU A 102 8.87 40.85 49.38
C LEU A 102 10.17 40.38 48.66
N MET A 103 10.77 41.33 47.91
CA MET A 103 12.22 41.55 47.67
C MET A 103 13.12 40.68 46.77
N HIS A 104 13.68 41.38 45.77
CA HIS A 104 15.08 41.41 45.29
C HIS A 104 15.71 40.17 44.59
N GLY A 105 16.49 40.36 43.51
CA GLY A 105 16.85 41.62 42.86
C GLY A 105 17.68 41.50 41.56
N HIS A 106 17.80 42.61 40.84
CA HIS A 106 18.51 42.72 39.54
C HIS A 106 20.04 42.71 39.66
N ALA A 107 20.71 42.33 38.57
CA ALA A 107 21.79 43.14 37.99
C ALA A 107 21.97 42.84 36.47
N HIS A 108 22.00 43.87 35.63
CA HIS A 108 22.36 43.79 34.21
C HIS A 108 23.79 44.32 33.97
N GLY A 109 24.39 43.89 32.85
CA GLY A 109 25.02 44.84 31.91
C GLY A 109 26.55 44.77 31.75
N GLY A 110 27.04 45.14 30.57
CA GLY A 110 28.48 45.30 30.30
C GLY A 110 28.94 45.08 28.85
N LEU A 111 28.43 45.89 27.90
CA LEU A 111 28.89 45.89 26.49
C LEU A 111 30.40 46.18 26.34
N GLY A 112 31.05 45.57 25.35
CA GLY A 112 32.40 45.97 24.91
C GLY A 112 32.93 45.14 23.73
N ALA A 113 33.02 45.73 22.53
CA ALA A 113 33.47 45.05 21.31
C ALA A 113 34.82 45.60 20.82
N HIS A 114 35.61 44.76 20.14
CA HIS A 114 36.59 45.14 19.11
C HIS A 114 36.89 43.95 18.19
N ALA A 115 37.63 44.15 17.10
CA ALA A 115 37.51 43.33 15.89
C ALA A 115 38.85 42.98 15.19
N HIS A 116 38.71 42.01 14.26
CA HIS A 116 39.56 41.72 13.09
C HIS A 116 40.92 40.98 13.23
N GLN A 117 41.02 39.98 12.33
CA GLN A 117 42.09 39.71 11.35
C GLN A 117 42.99 38.46 11.47
N ARG A 118 43.24 37.93 10.27
CA ARG A 118 43.89 36.67 9.85
C ARG A 118 45.38 36.61 10.18
N ASP A 119 45.88 35.43 10.57
CA ASP A 119 46.68 34.48 9.75
C ASP A 119 47.11 33.30 10.69
N GLY A 120 47.70 32.18 10.27
CA GLY A 120 48.03 31.67 8.92
C GLY A 120 49.35 30.88 8.94
N ARG A 121 49.37 29.64 8.37
CA ARG A 121 50.53 28.70 8.27
C ARG A 121 50.88 28.01 9.62
N ARG A 122 51.61 26.87 9.72
CA ARG A 122 51.89 25.60 8.97
C ARG A 122 53.24 25.06 9.54
N HIS A 123 53.53 23.78 9.31
CA HIS A 123 54.74 23.01 9.72
C HIS A 123 54.73 22.53 11.20
N ALA A 124 54.94 21.26 11.59
CA ALA A 124 55.80 20.13 11.14
C ALA A 124 57.15 20.08 11.91
N ALA A 125 57.70 18.92 12.35
CA ALA A 125 57.26 17.51 12.38
C ALA A 125 58.20 16.64 13.29
N LEU A 126 58.06 15.29 13.24
CA LEU A 126 59.02 14.23 13.69
C LEU A 126 59.12 13.98 15.22
N ASP A 127 59.52 12.81 15.78
CA ASP A 127 59.67 11.36 15.41
C ASP A 127 59.81 10.56 16.76
N ASP A 128 59.93 9.24 16.95
CA ASP A 128 60.12 7.98 16.15
C ASP A 128 59.36 6.82 16.87
N ALA A 129 59.66 5.55 16.56
CA ALA A 129 59.30 4.26 17.21
C ALA A 129 57.94 3.64 16.76
N ARG A 130 57.84 2.67 15.81
CA ARG A 130 58.57 1.38 15.57
C ARG A 130 58.15 0.27 16.55
N GLU A 131 57.98 -1.00 16.17
CA GLU A 131 58.10 -1.73 14.89
C GLU A 131 57.27 -3.04 15.02
N SER A 132 56.55 -3.57 14.02
CA SER A 132 57.03 -4.57 13.03
C SER A 132 55.85 -5.48 12.57
N HIS A 133 56.01 -6.43 11.64
CA HIS A 133 56.27 -6.26 10.19
C HIS A 133 56.07 -7.59 9.41
N SER A 134 55.06 -7.68 8.53
CA SER A 134 55.05 -8.52 7.30
C SER A 134 53.84 -8.14 6.43
N THR A 135 53.95 -7.51 5.25
CA THR A 135 54.45 -8.00 3.93
C THR A 135 53.64 -9.18 3.37
N SER A 136 53.04 -9.13 2.18
CA SER A 136 53.14 -8.12 1.09
C SER A 136 52.03 -8.23 0.03
N ARG A 137 51.78 -7.13 -0.71
CA ARG A 137 51.34 -6.99 -2.13
C ARG A 137 50.34 -8.04 -2.70
N GLY A 138 49.21 -7.69 -3.32
CA GLY A 138 48.69 -6.38 -3.75
C GLY A 138 48.45 -6.34 -5.26
N ALA A 139 47.17 -6.34 -5.67
CA ALA A 139 46.72 -6.14 -7.05
C ALA A 139 45.29 -5.55 -7.02
N SER A 140 44.93 -4.74 -8.02
CA SER A 140 43.62 -4.08 -8.13
C SER A 140 42.79 -4.65 -9.28
N THR A 141 41.55 -5.05 -9.02
CA THR A 141 40.49 -5.20 -10.03
C THR A 141 39.13 -4.94 -9.41
N SER A 142 38.22 -4.39 -10.22
CA SER A 142 36.80 -4.22 -9.93
C SER A 142 36.06 -5.56 -9.73
N GLY A 143 34.98 -5.54 -8.95
CA GLY A 143 34.05 -6.65 -8.82
C GLY A 143 32.70 -6.19 -8.28
N ASN A 144 31.62 -6.44 -9.02
CA ASN A 144 30.26 -6.13 -8.57
C ASN A 144 29.86 -6.97 -7.35
N PRO A 145 29.12 -6.43 -6.37
CA PRO A 145 28.33 -7.25 -5.47
C PRO A 145 27.27 -7.99 -6.30
N ARG A 146 27.31 -9.33 -6.32
CA ARG A 146 26.27 -10.14 -6.96
C ARG A 146 25.09 -10.27 -5.99
N GLY A 147 23.99 -9.59 -6.26
CA GLY A 147 22.72 -9.88 -5.59
C GLY A 147 22.19 -11.22 -6.10
N GLY A 148 22.28 -12.28 -5.29
CA GLY A 148 21.87 -13.61 -5.72
C GLY A 148 22.48 -14.79 -4.97
N ASP A 149 22.51 -14.75 -3.63
CA ASP A 149 22.71 -15.93 -2.79
C ASP A 149 21.66 -15.94 -1.67
N LEU A 150 20.79 -16.95 -1.67
CA LEU A 150 19.78 -17.19 -0.64
C LEU A 150 20.01 -18.57 -0.03
N ILE A 151 20.09 -18.60 1.31
CA ILE A 151 19.96 -19.79 2.16
C ILE A 151 21.05 -20.87 1.92
N ALA A 152 22.18 -20.69 2.62
CA ALA A 152 22.93 -21.81 3.17
C ALA A 152 22.53 -21.95 4.66
N THR A 153 22.11 -23.14 5.09
CA THR A 153 21.60 -23.37 6.44
C THR A 153 22.71 -23.69 7.44
N GLU A 154 22.89 -22.88 8.47
CA GLU A 154 23.53 -23.33 9.72
C GLU A 154 22.45 -23.83 10.69
N THR A 155 22.18 -25.14 10.64
CA THR A 155 21.27 -25.80 11.59
C THR A 155 21.97 -26.03 12.93
N HIS A 156 22.06 -24.99 13.76
CA HIS A 156 22.36 -25.15 15.18
C HIS A 156 21.09 -25.51 15.99
N GLY A 157 21.31 -26.21 17.10
CA GLY A 157 20.31 -27.10 17.68
C GLY A 157 19.20 -26.45 18.49
N LEU A 158 18.11 -27.20 18.66
CA LEU A 158 17.11 -27.00 19.70
C LEU A 158 17.73 -27.27 21.09
N ASP A 159 18.49 -26.31 21.63
CA ASP A 159 18.81 -26.18 23.08
C ASP A 159 19.58 -24.88 23.42
N GLU A 160 19.41 -23.79 22.66
CA GLU A 160 19.99 -22.49 23.05
C GLU A 160 19.22 -21.87 24.23
N ALA A 161 19.91 -21.66 25.35
CA ALA A 161 19.34 -21.05 26.53
C ALA A 161 18.96 -19.58 26.27
N ILE A 162 17.75 -19.19 26.71
CA ILE A 162 17.27 -17.81 26.59
C ILE A 162 18.26 -16.88 27.30
N ASP A 163 18.78 -15.86 26.60
CA ASP A 163 19.68 -14.87 27.20
C ASP A 163 18.96 -14.09 28.30
N THR A 164 19.23 -14.48 29.55
CA THR A 164 18.61 -13.92 30.74
C THR A 164 19.00 -12.46 31.00
N ASN A 165 20.05 -11.94 30.35
CA ASN A 165 20.38 -10.51 30.45
C ASN A 165 19.37 -9.65 29.68
N ARG A 166 18.97 -10.08 28.47
CA ARG A 166 17.95 -9.40 27.64
C ARG A 166 16.54 -9.45 28.24
N LEU A 167 16.25 -10.37 29.18
CA LEU A 167 14.92 -10.54 29.78
C LEU A 167 14.54 -9.47 30.83
N TYR A 168 15.49 -8.70 31.36
CA TYR A 168 15.27 -7.87 32.57
C TYR A 168 15.71 -6.40 32.46
N GLU A 169 15.94 -5.88 31.26
CA GLU A 169 16.26 -4.44 31.06
C GLU A 169 15.02 -3.51 31.12
N PHE A 170 13.85 -4.04 31.50
CA PHE A 170 12.63 -3.29 31.79
C PHE A 170 12.04 -3.65 33.17
N ASP A 171 11.15 -2.79 33.65
CA ASP A 171 10.24 -3.05 34.77
C ASP A 171 8.82 -3.27 34.22
N LEU A 172 8.03 -4.14 34.86
CA LEU A 172 6.58 -4.16 34.68
C LEU A 172 5.95 -3.02 35.47
N ILE A 173 5.11 -2.23 34.82
CA ILE A 173 4.28 -1.19 35.46
C ILE A 173 3.00 -1.88 35.99
N PRO A 174 2.45 -1.53 37.17
CA PRO A 174 1.14 -2.00 37.58
C PRO A 174 0.02 -1.56 36.62
N PRO A 175 -1.10 -2.29 36.50
CA PRO A 175 -2.22 -1.86 35.69
C PRO A 175 -2.82 -0.54 36.22
N PRO A 176 -3.16 0.42 35.34
CA PRO A 176 -3.79 1.67 35.75
C PRO A 176 -5.20 1.45 36.31
N THR A 177 -5.65 2.35 37.18
CA THR A 177 -7.06 2.43 37.59
C THR A 177 -7.91 2.82 36.38
N ILE A 178 -8.91 1.99 36.04
CA ILE A 178 -9.85 2.30 34.96
C ILE A 178 -10.92 3.28 35.45
N ASP A 179 -11.05 4.40 34.74
CA ASP A 179 -12.22 5.27 34.86
C ASP A 179 -13.27 4.86 33.81
N HIS A 180 -14.40 4.33 34.28
CA HIS A 180 -15.53 3.93 33.44
C HIS A 180 -16.35 5.12 32.90
N GLY A 181 -16.06 6.36 33.31
CA GLY A 181 -16.60 7.58 32.70
C GLY A 181 -15.92 7.98 31.38
N VAL A 182 -14.79 7.35 31.04
CA VAL A 182 -13.98 7.69 29.87
C VAL A 182 -14.63 7.21 28.57
N VAL A 183 -14.64 8.09 27.56
CA VAL A 183 -15.16 7.79 26.22
C VAL A 183 -14.09 7.08 25.40
N ASN A 184 -14.36 5.82 25.05
CA ASN A 184 -13.60 5.10 24.03
C ASN A 184 -13.88 5.74 22.66
N MET A 185 -12.88 6.44 22.10
CA MET A 185 -13.03 7.21 20.86
C MET A 185 -13.19 6.34 19.61
N GLN A 186 -12.96 5.03 19.70
CA GLN A 186 -13.32 4.07 18.65
C GLN A 186 -14.84 3.80 18.60
N HIS A 187 -15.66 4.30 19.55
CA HIS A 187 -17.10 4.06 19.60
C HIS A 187 -17.94 5.22 19.08
N VAL A 188 -18.57 5.03 17.91
CA VAL A 188 -19.30 6.08 17.20
C VAL A 188 -20.81 6.01 17.47
N ASP A 189 -21.38 7.10 17.98
CA ASP A 189 -22.83 7.27 18.08
C ASP A 189 -23.41 7.83 16.78
N PRO A 190 -24.17 7.06 15.98
CA PRO A 190 -24.71 7.55 14.71
C PRO A 190 -25.75 8.67 14.86
N THR A 191 -26.32 8.85 16.06
CA THR A 191 -27.36 9.86 16.33
C THR A 191 -26.81 11.25 16.60
N LYS A 192 -25.53 11.34 17.01
CA LYS A 192 -24.82 12.61 17.26
C LYS A 192 -24.21 13.16 15.98
N ASN A 193 -23.60 14.35 16.06
CA ASN A 193 -22.91 15.04 14.97
C ASN A 193 -21.46 15.42 15.34
N ASP A 194 -20.88 14.68 16.28
CA ASP A 194 -19.44 14.63 16.56
C ASP A 194 -18.72 14.04 15.33
N HIS A 195 -18.96 12.75 15.07
CA HIS A 195 -18.20 11.99 14.09
C HIS A 195 -18.59 12.27 12.61
N PRO A 196 -17.67 12.00 11.66
CA PRO A 196 -17.94 12.13 10.22
C PRO A 196 -19.17 11.36 9.74
N LYS A 197 -19.86 11.87 8.71
CA LYS A 197 -21.12 11.27 8.23
C LYS A 197 -20.90 9.87 7.66
N TRP A 198 -19.82 9.61 6.92
CA TRP A 198 -19.50 8.26 6.43
C TRP A 198 -19.39 7.24 7.57
N MET A 199 -18.83 7.66 8.71
CA MET A 199 -18.55 6.81 9.86
C MET A 199 -19.87 6.48 10.56
N ARG A 200 -20.72 7.50 10.77
CA ARG A 200 -22.07 7.34 11.30
C ARG A 200 -23.00 6.57 10.35
N ASP A 201 -22.84 6.69 9.04
CA ASP A 201 -23.53 5.86 8.05
C ASP A 201 -23.13 4.38 8.23
N MET A 202 -21.82 4.10 8.27
CA MET A 202 -21.25 2.76 8.45
C MET A 202 -21.68 2.12 9.78
N TRP A 203 -21.73 2.88 10.87
CA TRP A 203 -22.26 2.43 12.17
C TRP A 203 -23.80 2.32 12.21
N SER A 204 -24.51 3.06 11.35
CA SER A 204 -25.96 2.94 11.18
C SER A 204 -26.35 1.68 10.41
N GLU A 205 -25.54 1.24 9.44
CA GLU A 205 -25.81 0.02 8.65
C GLU A 205 -25.93 -1.21 9.56
N LYS A 206 -27.09 -1.89 9.49
CA LYS A 206 -27.40 -3.05 10.33
C LYS A 206 -27.43 -4.36 9.55
N THR A 207 -27.05 -5.41 10.26
CA THR A 207 -27.08 -6.81 9.84
C THR A 207 -27.76 -7.64 10.93
N ALA A 208 -28.19 -8.86 10.59
CA ALA A 208 -28.64 -9.82 11.60
C ALA A 208 -27.44 -10.23 12.49
N ALA A 209 -27.64 -10.18 13.81
CA ALA A 209 -26.72 -10.77 14.77
C ALA A 209 -26.71 -12.30 14.64
N VAL A 210 -25.62 -12.94 15.07
CA VAL A 210 -25.57 -14.39 15.29
C VAL A 210 -26.17 -14.65 16.68
N ALA A 211 -27.12 -15.59 16.77
CA ALA A 211 -27.66 -16.00 18.06
C ALA A 211 -26.62 -16.85 18.82
N VAL A 212 -26.22 -16.41 20.02
CA VAL A 212 -25.15 -17.05 20.80
C VAL A 212 -25.69 -17.98 21.90
N THR A 213 -26.79 -17.58 22.56
CA THR A 213 -27.35 -18.26 23.75
C THR A 213 -27.75 -19.70 23.48
N GLY A 214 -27.15 -20.65 24.20
CA GLY A 214 -27.43 -22.08 24.13
C GLY A 214 -26.90 -22.78 22.87
N SER A 215 -25.74 -22.36 22.34
CA SER A 215 -25.25 -22.78 21.01
C SER A 215 -23.79 -23.29 21.00
N GLU A 216 -23.36 -23.83 19.85
CA GLU A 216 -21.98 -24.25 19.55
C GLU A 216 -20.90 -23.17 19.85
N LEU A 217 -21.28 -21.90 19.95
CA LEU A 217 -20.38 -20.78 20.27
C LEU A 217 -20.06 -20.65 21.77
N GLU A 218 -20.84 -21.31 22.63
CA GLU A 218 -20.64 -21.36 24.09
C GLU A 218 -19.96 -22.67 24.54
N SER A 219 -20.04 -23.75 23.75
CA SER A 219 -19.33 -25.00 24.04
C SER A 219 -17.82 -24.86 23.83
N LYS A 220 -17.04 -25.05 24.91
CA LYS A 220 -15.57 -25.15 24.87
C LYS A 220 -15.13 -26.54 24.41
N LEU A 221 -13.94 -26.67 23.81
CA LEU A 221 -13.33 -27.98 23.54
C LEU A 221 -12.85 -28.64 24.84
N GLU A 222 -13.50 -29.73 25.24
CA GLU A 222 -13.07 -30.57 26.37
C GLU A 222 -11.83 -31.43 26.06
N SER A 223 -11.46 -31.57 24.78
CA SER A 223 -10.29 -32.35 24.34
C SER A 223 -9.78 -31.87 22.98
N ILE A 224 -8.52 -32.19 22.66
CA ILE A 224 -7.86 -31.81 21.41
C ILE A 224 -8.41 -32.67 20.25
N PRO A 225 -8.95 -32.07 19.17
CA PRO A 225 -9.41 -32.78 17.98
C PRO A 225 -8.35 -33.71 17.38
N SER A 226 -8.76 -34.80 16.73
CA SER A 226 -7.85 -35.81 16.17
C SER A 226 -6.93 -35.27 15.07
N GLU A 227 -7.32 -34.14 14.49
CA GLU A 227 -6.69 -33.37 13.43
C GLU A 227 -5.59 -32.45 13.99
N LEU A 228 -5.71 -32.02 15.25
CA LEU A 228 -4.71 -31.21 15.95
C LEU A 228 -3.78 -32.03 16.84
N SER A 229 -4.28 -33.08 17.52
CA SER A 229 -3.51 -33.88 18.49
C SER A 229 -2.35 -34.69 17.89
N LYS A 230 -2.27 -34.75 16.56
CA LYS A 230 -1.17 -35.35 15.79
C LYS A 230 -0.04 -34.35 15.47
N ILE A 231 -0.29 -33.04 15.58
CA ILE A 231 0.64 -31.98 15.16
C ILE A 231 1.06 -31.02 16.28
N VAL A 232 0.26 -30.89 17.34
CA VAL A 232 0.50 -29.91 18.42
C VAL A 232 0.03 -30.41 19.78
N ARG A 233 0.70 -29.97 20.85
CA ARG A 233 0.44 -30.27 22.26
C ARG A 233 0.15 -28.99 23.07
N PRO A 234 -0.46 -29.10 24.26
CA PRO A 234 -0.55 -27.97 25.19
C PRO A 234 0.85 -27.43 25.53
N GLY A 235 1.01 -26.10 25.48
CA GLY A 235 2.29 -25.41 25.65
C GLY A 235 3.07 -25.15 24.35
N GLU A 236 2.68 -25.76 23.23
CA GLU A 236 3.33 -25.54 21.93
C GLU A 236 2.66 -24.40 21.13
N GLU A 237 3.42 -23.84 20.18
CA GLU A 237 2.96 -22.82 19.24
C GLU A 237 2.43 -23.45 17.94
N LEU A 238 1.39 -22.86 17.36
CA LEU A 238 0.79 -23.34 16.11
C LEU A 238 0.65 -22.21 15.09
N PHE A 239 1.25 -22.32 13.91
CA PHE A 239 1.00 -21.40 12.81
C PHE A 239 -0.36 -21.71 12.18
N VAL A 240 -1.29 -20.76 12.23
CA VAL A 240 -2.68 -20.92 11.77
C VAL A 240 -2.99 -19.88 10.70
N THR A 241 -3.64 -20.33 9.62
CA THR A 241 -4.35 -19.45 8.70
C THR A 241 -5.77 -19.96 8.43
N PHE A 242 -6.63 -19.11 7.87
CA PHE A 242 -8.03 -19.40 7.58
C PHE A 242 -8.36 -19.07 6.14
N ALA A 243 -9.11 -19.95 5.47
CA ALA A 243 -9.35 -19.81 4.04
C ALA A 243 -10.69 -20.38 3.59
N THR A 244 -11.20 -19.79 2.51
CA THR A 244 -12.17 -20.37 1.58
C THR A 244 -11.47 -20.73 0.27
N TRP A 245 -12.11 -21.56 -0.57
CA TRP A 245 -11.60 -21.92 -1.90
C TRP A 245 -11.24 -20.70 -2.76
N SER A 246 -11.95 -19.58 -2.61
CA SER A 246 -11.67 -18.31 -3.30
C SER A 246 -10.30 -17.69 -3.02
N VAL A 247 -9.57 -18.16 -1.99
CA VAL A 247 -8.20 -17.74 -1.66
C VAL A 247 -7.23 -18.93 -1.62
N LYS A 248 -7.59 -20.05 -2.25
CA LYS A 248 -6.77 -21.28 -2.35
C LYS A 248 -5.33 -20.99 -2.79
N ASP A 249 -5.09 -20.12 -3.75
CA ASP A 249 -3.73 -19.83 -4.22
C ASP A 249 -2.92 -18.99 -3.22
N PHE A 250 -3.57 -18.15 -2.41
CA PHE A 250 -2.92 -17.49 -1.28
C PHE A 250 -2.55 -18.51 -0.19
N VAL A 251 -3.37 -19.53 0.06
CA VAL A 251 -3.00 -20.65 0.95
C VAL A 251 -1.78 -21.42 0.42
N VAL A 252 -1.70 -21.67 -0.89
CA VAL A 252 -0.50 -22.29 -1.51
C VAL A 252 0.74 -21.41 -1.33
N ASN A 253 0.58 -20.09 -1.50
CA ASN A 253 1.67 -19.14 -1.26
C ASN A 253 2.14 -19.15 0.21
N TRP A 254 1.20 -19.06 1.16
CA TRP A 254 1.43 -19.10 2.59
C TRP A 254 2.17 -20.39 2.99
N LEU A 255 1.67 -21.56 2.55
CA LEU A 255 2.30 -22.86 2.79
C LEU A 255 3.71 -22.94 2.21
N LYS A 256 3.91 -22.56 0.93
CA LYS A 256 5.26 -22.55 0.32
C LYS A 256 6.21 -21.58 1.02
N SER A 257 5.72 -20.47 1.61
CA SER A 257 6.54 -19.56 2.42
C SER A 257 6.90 -20.16 3.79
N ALA A 258 5.97 -20.87 4.43
CA ALA A 258 6.17 -21.55 5.69
C ALA A 258 7.13 -22.74 5.57
N ASP A 259 6.97 -23.58 4.53
CA ASP A 259 7.85 -24.73 4.28
C ASP A 259 9.28 -24.31 3.92
N ALA A 260 9.47 -23.24 3.14
CA ALA A 260 10.79 -22.68 2.83
C ALA A 260 11.57 -22.18 4.07
N LEU A 261 10.86 -21.93 5.18
CA LEU A 261 11.38 -21.49 6.47
C LEU A 261 11.27 -22.59 7.55
N ASN A 262 10.80 -23.78 7.18
CA ASN A 262 10.46 -24.90 8.07
C ASN A 262 9.57 -24.50 9.29
N LEU A 263 8.65 -23.57 9.09
CA LEU A 263 7.68 -23.15 10.11
C LEU A 263 6.68 -24.29 10.34
N LYS A 264 6.85 -25.04 11.43
CA LYS A 264 6.00 -26.16 11.83
C LYS A 264 5.80 -26.15 13.35
N PRO A 265 4.64 -26.60 13.86
CA PRO A 265 3.47 -27.09 13.11
C PRO A 265 2.66 -25.97 12.42
N VAL A 266 2.00 -26.32 11.32
CA VAL A 266 1.09 -25.46 10.54
C VAL A 266 -0.31 -26.07 10.47
N PHE A 267 -1.33 -25.22 10.39
CA PHE A 267 -2.73 -25.64 10.28
C PHE A 267 -3.56 -24.67 9.43
N VAL A 268 -4.37 -25.21 8.51
CA VAL A 268 -5.33 -24.44 7.70
C VAL A 268 -6.75 -24.66 8.23
N GLY A 269 -7.32 -23.63 8.85
CA GLY A 269 -8.73 -23.59 9.23
C GLY A 269 -9.62 -23.43 7.99
N ALA A 270 -10.14 -24.55 7.49
CA ALA A 270 -10.98 -24.55 6.29
C ALA A 270 -12.37 -24.00 6.60
N LEU A 271 -12.82 -23.02 5.80
CA LEU A 271 -14.13 -22.38 5.92
C LEU A 271 -15.15 -22.88 4.89
N ASP A 272 -14.74 -23.78 3.98
CA ASP A 272 -15.60 -24.55 3.08
C ASP A 272 -15.06 -25.99 2.88
N GLU A 273 -15.87 -26.85 2.26
CA GLU A 273 -15.50 -28.23 1.97
C GLU A 273 -14.36 -28.34 0.94
N GLU A 274 -14.36 -27.46 -0.06
CA GLU A 274 -13.44 -27.46 -1.19
C GLU A 274 -11.98 -27.19 -0.76
N ILE A 275 -11.73 -26.19 0.09
CA ILE A 275 -10.37 -25.92 0.60
C ILE A 275 -9.90 -26.98 1.62
N ARG A 276 -10.82 -27.60 2.37
CA ARG A 276 -10.50 -28.76 3.22
C ARG A 276 -9.99 -29.90 2.35
N ASP A 277 -10.74 -30.30 1.32
CA ASP A 277 -10.40 -31.47 0.51
C ASP A 277 -9.13 -31.25 -0.31
N PHE A 278 -8.87 -29.99 -0.72
CA PHE A 278 -7.59 -29.57 -1.28
C PHE A 278 -6.41 -29.76 -0.32
N CYS A 279 -6.55 -29.33 0.93
CA CYS A 279 -5.52 -29.48 1.97
C CYS A 279 -5.32 -30.96 2.35
N VAL A 280 -6.40 -31.72 2.53
CA VAL A 280 -6.36 -33.17 2.80
C VAL A 280 -5.65 -33.93 1.66
N LYS A 281 -5.93 -33.63 0.38
CA LYS A 281 -5.25 -34.25 -0.77
C LYS A 281 -3.74 -34.00 -0.75
N ARG A 282 -3.27 -32.89 -0.17
CA ARG A 282 -1.85 -32.53 -0.05
C ARG A 282 -1.22 -32.85 1.32
N GLY A 283 -1.94 -33.55 2.20
CA GLY A 283 -1.45 -33.89 3.54
C GLY A 283 -1.29 -32.69 4.49
N VAL A 284 -1.81 -31.52 4.12
CA VAL A 284 -1.76 -30.30 4.93
C VAL A 284 -2.74 -30.44 6.11
N PRO A 285 -2.30 -30.23 7.36
CA PRO A 285 -3.19 -30.33 8.51
C PRO A 285 -4.33 -29.30 8.43
N THR A 286 -5.57 -29.79 8.50
CA THR A 286 -6.78 -28.97 8.33
C THR A 286 -7.96 -29.60 9.05
N MET A 287 -8.97 -28.79 9.36
CA MET A 287 -10.33 -29.25 9.63
C MET A 287 -11.31 -28.23 9.06
N LEU A 288 -12.50 -28.69 8.64
CA LEU A 288 -13.60 -27.79 8.31
C LEU A 288 -14.20 -27.24 9.61
N LEU A 289 -14.03 -25.93 9.84
CA LEU A 289 -14.46 -25.24 11.04
C LEU A 289 -15.99 -25.02 11.01
N LYS A 290 -16.72 -25.97 11.60
CA LYS A 290 -18.19 -25.95 11.65
C LYS A 290 -18.67 -25.15 12.87
N GLY A 291 -19.30 -24.02 12.59
CA GLY A 291 -20.11 -23.26 13.55
C GLY A 291 -21.39 -22.76 12.87
N ASN A 292 -22.49 -23.46 13.09
CA ASN A 292 -23.85 -23.17 12.62
C ASN A 292 -24.06 -22.81 11.13
N SER A 293 -24.49 -23.80 10.35
CA SER A 293 -25.55 -23.78 9.30
C SER A 293 -25.74 -22.60 8.29
N VAL A 294 -24.84 -21.62 8.18
CA VAL A 294 -25.05 -20.40 7.34
C VAL A 294 -24.15 -20.32 6.08
N LEU A 295 -23.35 -21.35 5.79
CA LEU A 295 -22.78 -21.56 4.44
C LEU A 295 -23.86 -22.05 3.46
N LYS A 296 -24.89 -21.22 3.22
CA LYS A 296 -25.93 -21.43 2.21
C LYS A 296 -25.60 -20.80 0.85
N ASN A 297 -24.61 -19.90 0.81
CA ASN A 297 -24.15 -19.22 -0.40
C ASN A 297 -22.81 -19.80 -0.89
N ARG A 298 -22.74 -21.12 -1.09
CA ARG A 298 -21.51 -21.90 -1.38
C ARG A 298 -20.84 -21.63 -2.75
N HIS A 299 -21.25 -20.57 -3.44
CA HIS A 299 -20.91 -20.33 -4.84
C HIS A 299 -20.57 -18.84 -5.11
N LYS A 300 -19.96 -18.15 -4.14
CA LYS A 300 -19.40 -16.80 -4.36
C LYS A 300 -17.90 -16.89 -4.61
N SER A 301 -17.47 -16.26 -5.70
CA SER A 301 -16.12 -16.34 -6.26
C SER A 301 -15.04 -15.69 -5.41
N PHE A 302 -15.35 -14.61 -4.68
CA PHE A 302 -14.49 -14.04 -3.63
C PHE A 302 -15.34 -13.31 -2.57
N ILE A 303 -15.06 -13.51 -1.28
CA ILE A 303 -15.86 -12.93 -0.18
C ILE A 303 -15.24 -11.62 0.30
N THR A 304 -15.63 -10.51 -0.33
CA THR A 304 -15.15 -9.17 0.01
C THR A 304 -15.68 -8.64 1.34
N ALA A 305 -15.09 -7.53 1.78
CA ALA A 305 -15.51 -6.69 2.91
C ALA A 305 -16.91 -6.05 2.79
N GLY A 306 -17.82 -6.58 1.97
CA GLY A 306 -19.22 -6.19 1.86
C GLY A 306 -20.24 -7.31 2.15
N ASP A 307 -19.82 -8.57 2.31
CA ASP A 307 -20.77 -9.69 2.37
C ASP A 307 -21.28 -10.01 3.79
N ALA A 308 -22.57 -10.29 3.92
CA ALA A 308 -23.19 -10.75 5.17
C ALA A 308 -22.68 -12.14 5.65
N SER A 309 -21.93 -12.85 4.82
CA SER A 309 -21.20 -14.09 5.13
C SER A 309 -19.87 -13.80 5.86
N PHE A 310 -19.20 -12.70 5.55
CA PHE A 310 -17.87 -12.35 6.08
C PHE A 310 -17.88 -12.25 7.62
N LYS A 311 -18.90 -11.60 8.19
CA LYS A 311 -19.06 -11.49 9.65
C LYS A 311 -19.14 -12.86 10.37
N LYS A 312 -19.65 -13.88 9.66
CA LYS A 312 -19.76 -15.25 10.19
C LYS A 312 -18.42 -15.98 10.13
N MET A 313 -17.62 -15.72 9.09
CA MET A 313 -16.21 -16.17 9.05
C MET A 313 -15.42 -15.62 10.24
N GLY A 314 -15.52 -14.31 10.52
CA GLY A 314 -14.86 -13.70 11.70
C GLY A 314 -15.31 -14.31 13.04
N THR A 315 -16.59 -14.70 13.14
CA THR A 315 -17.12 -15.42 14.32
C THR A 315 -16.51 -16.83 14.45
N VAL A 316 -16.33 -17.55 13.34
CA VAL A 316 -15.70 -18.88 13.31
C VAL A 316 -14.19 -18.80 13.58
N LYS A 317 -13.48 -17.83 12.98
CA LYS A 317 -12.06 -17.53 13.30
C LYS A 317 -11.88 -17.36 14.81
N THR A 318 -12.60 -16.41 15.40
CA THR A 318 -12.44 -16.03 16.83
C THR A 318 -12.86 -17.15 17.79
N LYS A 319 -13.87 -17.95 17.48
CA LYS A 319 -14.19 -19.18 18.23
C LYS A 319 -13.05 -20.19 18.18
N PHE A 320 -12.44 -20.42 17.02
CA PHE A 320 -11.30 -21.34 16.90
C PHE A 320 -10.05 -20.84 17.66
N VAL A 321 -9.81 -19.53 17.71
CA VAL A 321 -8.75 -18.96 18.57
C VAL A 321 -9.03 -19.23 20.05
N GLN A 322 -10.28 -19.02 20.52
CA GLN A 322 -10.63 -19.38 21.90
C GLN A 322 -10.38 -20.87 22.14
N ASP A 323 -10.88 -21.74 21.27
CA ASP A 323 -10.75 -23.19 21.39
C ASP A 323 -9.29 -23.67 21.50
N LEU A 324 -8.36 -23.08 20.75
CA LEU A 324 -6.92 -23.35 20.87
C LEU A 324 -6.36 -22.90 22.22
N LEU A 325 -6.76 -21.74 22.74
CA LEU A 325 -6.29 -21.22 24.03
C LEU A 325 -6.83 -22.02 25.22
N GLU A 326 -8.06 -22.54 25.15
CA GLU A 326 -8.65 -23.40 26.19
C GLU A 326 -7.92 -24.75 26.30
N ILE A 327 -7.50 -25.35 25.17
CA ILE A 327 -6.65 -26.56 25.16
C ILE A 327 -5.15 -26.26 25.40
N GLY A 328 -4.79 -25.00 25.68
CA GLY A 328 -3.43 -24.60 26.04
C GLY A 328 -2.45 -24.48 24.87
N VAL A 329 -2.91 -24.41 23.63
CA VAL A 329 -2.08 -24.13 22.44
C VAL A 329 -1.92 -22.62 22.25
N ALA A 330 -0.74 -22.16 21.84
CA ALA A 330 -0.44 -20.74 21.62
C ALA A 330 -0.42 -20.40 20.10
N PRO A 331 -1.55 -19.97 19.50
CA PRO A 331 -1.60 -19.76 18.06
C PRO A 331 -0.80 -18.54 17.61
N ILE A 332 -0.12 -18.68 16.48
CA ILE A 332 0.44 -17.61 15.64
C ILE A 332 -0.48 -17.54 14.42
N LEU A 333 -1.37 -16.56 14.42
CA LEU A 333 -2.49 -16.40 13.50
C LEU A 333 -2.09 -15.46 12.37
N THR A 334 -2.43 -15.83 11.15
CA THR A 334 -2.26 -14.99 9.96
C THR A 334 -3.43 -15.11 9.00
N ASP A 335 -3.80 -14.01 8.34
CA ASP A 335 -4.65 -14.10 7.16
C ASP A 335 -3.87 -14.74 5.99
N ALA A 336 -4.59 -15.36 5.04
CA ALA A 336 -3.98 -16.22 4.02
C ALA A 336 -3.07 -15.47 3.02
N ASP A 337 -3.22 -14.14 2.95
CA ASP A 337 -2.42 -13.21 2.16
C ASP A 337 -1.29 -12.55 2.98
N VAL A 338 -0.79 -13.25 4.01
CA VAL A 338 0.52 -13.03 4.60
C VAL A 338 1.57 -13.92 3.92
N THR A 339 2.72 -13.36 3.58
CA THR A 339 3.93 -14.13 3.20
C THR A 339 4.93 -14.10 4.36
N TRP A 340 5.39 -15.27 4.81
CA TRP A 340 6.48 -15.37 5.78
C TRP A 340 7.85 -15.23 5.09
N LEU A 341 8.77 -14.52 5.73
CA LEU A 341 10.12 -14.23 5.25
C LEU A 341 11.22 -14.64 6.26
N ARG A 342 10.91 -14.68 7.56
CA ARG A 342 11.76 -15.25 8.64
C ARG A 342 10.87 -15.90 9.70
N ASP A 343 11.43 -16.79 10.53
CA ASP A 343 10.73 -17.35 11.70
C ASP A 343 10.58 -16.30 12.81
N PRO A 344 9.34 -15.92 13.21
CA PRO A 344 9.12 -14.89 14.24
C PRO A 344 9.28 -15.40 15.68
N ARG A 345 9.38 -16.72 15.91
CA ARG A 345 9.22 -17.32 17.26
C ARG A 345 10.26 -16.85 18.27
N LEU A 346 11.50 -16.59 17.84
CA LEU A 346 12.54 -16.03 18.71
C LEU A 346 12.26 -14.57 19.07
N TYR A 347 11.86 -13.77 18.09
CA TYR A 347 11.52 -12.35 18.24
C TYR A 347 10.36 -12.14 19.22
N PHE A 348 9.29 -12.93 19.07
CA PHE A 348 8.14 -12.93 19.98
C PHE A 348 8.49 -13.27 21.44
N LYS A 349 9.62 -13.96 21.68
CA LYS A 349 10.09 -14.41 23.01
C LYS A 349 11.21 -13.54 23.59
N THR A 350 11.65 -12.50 22.88
CA THR A 350 12.77 -11.66 23.31
C THR A 350 12.31 -10.43 24.08
N GLY A 351 12.92 -10.19 25.24
CA GLY A 351 12.73 -8.99 26.06
C GLY A 351 11.27 -8.72 26.44
N SER A 352 10.81 -7.49 26.23
CA SER A 352 9.46 -7.04 26.61
C SER A 352 8.33 -7.88 26.00
N TYR A 353 8.48 -8.41 24.79
CA TYR A 353 7.46 -9.27 24.20
C TYR A 353 7.27 -10.60 24.94
N ALA A 354 8.25 -11.06 25.73
CA ALA A 354 8.12 -12.27 26.54
C ALA A 354 7.05 -12.15 27.64
N VAL A 355 6.72 -10.93 28.09
CA VAL A 355 5.71 -10.67 29.13
C VAL A 355 4.34 -10.24 28.57
N ALA A 356 4.18 -10.16 27.25
CA ALA A 356 2.89 -9.88 26.63
C ALA A 356 1.95 -11.11 26.68
N ASP A 357 0.65 -10.87 26.84
CA ASP A 357 -0.41 -11.89 26.72
C ASP A 357 -0.76 -12.15 25.24
N ALA A 358 -0.71 -11.09 24.43
CA ALA A 358 -0.91 -11.12 22.99
C ALA A 358 0.05 -10.17 22.25
N LEU A 359 0.38 -10.48 20.99
CA LEU A 359 1.10 -9.62 20.05
C LEU A 359 0.25 -9.37 18.81
N VAL A 360 0.34 -8.17 18.22
CA VAL A 360 -0.45 -7.77 17.03
C VAL A 360 0.33 -6.86 16.09
N SER A 361 0.11 -6.98 14.78
CA SER A 361 0.58 -6.01 13.77
C SER A 361 -0.15 -4.65 13.86
N THR A 362 0.39 -3.60 13.23
CA THR A 362 -0.22 -2.27 13.16
C THR A 362 -0.52 -1.86 11.72
N ASP A 363 -1.58 -1.07 11.51
CA ASP A 363 -1.82 -0.36 10.24
C ASP A 363 -1.08 1.00 10.20
N CYS A 364 -0.27 1.33 11.21
CA CYS A 364 0.59 2.53 11.16
C CYS A 364 1.63 2.39 10.04
N ILE A 365 1.65 3.35 9.11
CA ILE A 365 2.64 3.42 8.01
C ILE A 365 3.81 4.38 8.31
N ASP A 366 3.80 5.06 9.46
CA ASP A 366 4.92 5.89 9.94
C ASP A 366 5.95 5.01 10.65
N ILE A 367 7.00 4.65 9.91
CA ILE A 367 8.11 3.85 10.41
C ILE A 367 8.97 4.66 11.40
N VAL A 368 9.03 5.98 11.28
CA VAL A 368 9.86 6.84 12.16
C VAL A 368 9.21 7.04 13.52
N ALA A 369 7.88 7.20 13.59
CA ALA A 369 7.12 7.17 14.83
C ALA A 369 7.13 5.77 15.47
N ASP A 370 6.93 4.70 14.67
CA ASP A 370 6.94 3.34 15.19
C ASP A 370 8.31 2.95 15.77
N LYS A 371 9.42 3.38 15.16
CA LYS A 371 10.77 3.21 15.70
C LYS A 371 11.00 3.93 17.03
N LYS A 372 10.48 5.16 17.21
CA LYS A 372 10.55 5.88 18.50
C LYS A 372 9.72 5.22 19.59
N ASP A 373 8.67 4.50 19.18
CA ASP A 373 7.81 3.70 20.06
C ASP A 373 7.13 4.56 21.16
N ASP A 374 7.01 5.87 20.91
CA ASP A 374 6.63 6.93 21.85
C ASP A 374 5.13 7.26 21.84
N ASN A 375 4.32 6.23 21.56
CA ASN A 375 2.90 6.36 21.24
C ASN A 375 2.58 7.15 19.97
N GLY A 376 3.55 7.57 19.15
CA GLY A 376 3.28 8.24 17.86
C GLY A 376 2.31 7.46 16.96
N CYS A 377 2.42 6.14 16.88
CA CYS A 377 1.50 5.27 16.15
C CYS A 377 0.22 4.85 16.91
N SER A 378 0.03 5.22 18.18
CA SER A 378 -1.13 4.78 18.99
C SER A 378 -2.49 5.24 18.47
N HIS A 379 -2.46 6.24 17.58
CA HIS A 379 -3.63 6.82 16.96
C HIS A 379 -4.16 6.02 15.75
N VAL A 380 -3.45 4.96 15.35
CA VAL A 380 -3.79 4.09 14.21
C VAL A 380 -4.31 2.73 14.71
N ASN A 381 -5.20 2.11 13.94
CA ASN A 381 -5.75 0.80 14.25
C ASN A 381 -4.67 -0.30 14.25
N PHE A 382 -4.84 -1.29 15.13
CA PHE A 382 -4.13 -2.56 15.06
C PHE A 382 -4.65 -3.40 13.90
N ASN A 383 -3.72 -4.03 13.19
CA ASN A 383 -3.99 -4.90 12.06
C ASN A 383 -4.08 -6.36 12.55
N THR A 384 -5.20 -7.05 12.31
CA THR A 384 -5.37 -8.44 12.80
C THR A 384 -4.83 -9.52 11.86
N GLY A 385 -4.15 -9.13 10.78
CA GLY A 385 -3.57 -10.05 9.80
C GLY A 385 -2.30 -10.75 10.29
N VAL A 386 -1.63 -10.25 11.33
CA VAL A 386 -0.63 -10.99 12.12
C VAL A 386 -0.96 -10.84 13.60
N LEU A 387 -1.22 -11.96 14.27
CA LEU A 387 -1.60 -12.03 15.69
C LEU A 387 -0.88 -13.20 16.36
N HIS A 388 -0.51 -13.06 17.63
CA HIS A 388 -0.09 -14.19 18.46
C HIS A 388 -0.77 -14.08 19.82
N PHE A 389 -1.42 -15.17 20.27
CA PHE A 389 -2.00 -15.23 21.61
C PHE A 389 -1.33 -16.35 22.42
N ARG A 390 -1.10 -16.07 23.69
CA ARG A 390 -0.64 -17.06 24.67
C ARG A 390 -1.83 -17.51 25.52
N PRO A 391 -1.89 -18.77 25.99
CA PRO A 391 -3.03 -19.32 26.74
C PRO A 391 -3.14 -18.81 28.20
N THR A 392 -2.90 -17.52 28.43
CA THR A 392 -3.12 -16.85 29.71
C THR A 392 -4.60 -16.53 29.90
N GLU A 393 -5.06 -16.41 31.16
CA GLU A 393 -6.46 -16.10 31.45
C GLU A 393 -6.90 -14.74 30.89
N ALA A 394 -5.98 -13.78 30.78
CA ALA A 394 -6.21 -12.49 30.12
C ALA A 394 -6.54 -12.66 28.63
N SER A 395 -5.74 -13.44 27.90
CA SER A 395 -5.98 -13.73 26.48
C SER A 395 -7.26 -14.54 26.27
N LYS A 396 -7.56 -15.53 27.13
CA LYS A 396 -8.83 -16.29 27.06
C LYS A 396 -10.04 -15.36 27.23
N ALA A 397 -10.03 -14.52 28.26
CA ALA A 397 -11.11 -13.56 28.53
C ALA A 397 -11.27 -12.53 27.40
N PHE A 398 -10.17 -12.00 26.86
CA PHE A 398 -10.19 -11.08 25.73
C PHE A 398 -10.75 -11.73 24.46
N VAL A 399 -10.30 -12.94 24.10
CA VAL A 399 -10.77 -13.63 22.90
C VAL A 399 -12.23 -14.08 23.04
N GLU A 400 -12.69 -14.44 24.24
CA GLU A 400 -14.11 -14.66 24.53
C GLU A 400 -14.95 -13.40 24.31
N ALA A 401 -14.50 -12.25 24.83
CA ALA A 401 -15.15 -10.96 24.59
C ALA A 401 -15.15 -10.58 23.10
N TRP A 402 -14.05 -10.83 22.39
CA TRP A 402 -13.88 -10.57 20.95
C TRP A 402 -14.82 -11.42 20.10
N LYS A 403 -14.81 -12.74 20.28
CA LYS A 403 -15.81 -13.68 19.71
C LYS A 403 -17.23 -13.16 19.92
N THR A 404 -17.55 -12.81 21.16
CA THR A 404 -18.90 -12.38 21.55
C THR A 404 -19.29 -11.05 20.88
N LYS A 405 -18.37 -10.08 20.79
CA LYS A 405 -18.59 -8.77 20.15
C LYS A 405 -18.81 -8.92 18.63
N VAL A 406 -18.04 -9.81 17.97
CA VAL A 406 -18.23 -10.12 16.54
C VAL A 406 -19.57 -10.83 16.30
N ALA A 407 -19.91 -11.83 17.12
CA ALA A 407 -21.12 -12.62 16.96
C ALA A 407 -22.42 -11.83 17.22
N THR A 408 -22.50 -11.15 18.37
CA THR A 408 -23.73 -10.50 18.87
C THR A 408 -24.04 -9.16 18.22
N SER A 409 -23.05 -8.48 17.65
CA SER A 409 -23.23 -7.14 17.09
C SER A 409 -24.21 -7.13 15.91
N THR A 410 -25.16 -6.18 15.92
CA THR A 410 -26.06 -5.91 14.79
C THR A 410 -25.48 -4.93 13.76
N ILE A 411 -24.25 -4.45 13.94
CA ILE A 411 -23.62 -3.46 13.06
C ILE A 411 -22.92 -4.17 11.87
N ALA A 412 -23.12 -3.69 10.64
CA ALA A 412 -22.71 -4.39 9.42
C ALA A 412 -21.18 -4.47 9.21
N TRP A 413 -20.45 -3.40 9.51
CA TRP A 413 -18.99 -3.35 9.38
C TRP A 413 -18.25 -4.06 10.53
N MET A 414 -18.89 -4.21 11.71
CA MET A 414 -18.30 -4.75 12.93
C MET A 414 -17.93 -6.24 12.76
N ARG A 415 -16.64 -6.50 12.56
CA ARG A 415 -16.00 -7.80 12.25
C ARG A 415 -14.81 -8.04 13.19
N ASP A 416 -13.96 -9.01 12.87
CA ASP A 416 -12.70 -9.31 13.56
C ASP A 416 -11.86 -8.05 13.84
N GLN A 417 -11.27 -7.39 12.84
CA GLN A 417 -10.41 -6.21 13.09
C GLN A 417 -11.13 -5.03 13.78
N PRO A 418 -12.36 -4.63 13.38
CA PRO A 418 -13.14 -3.62 14.09
C PRO A 418 -13.44 -3.94 15.56
N ALA A 419 -13.84 -5.17 15.86
CA ALA A 419 -14.19 -5.56 17.23
C ALA A 419 -12.93 -5.69 18.10
N PHE A 420 -11.80 -6.10 17.52
CA PHE A 420 -10.50 -6.13 18.19
C PHE A 420 -10.13 -4.71 18.64
N ASN A 421 -10.06 -3.75 17.70
CA ASN A 421 -9.70 -2.37 17.98
C ASN A 421 -10.66 -1.68 18.95
N LEU A 422 -11.96 -1.91 18.82
CA LEU A 422 -12.93 -1.37 19.76
C LEU A 422 -12.68 -1.89 21.19
N LEU A 423 -12.41 -3.20 21.36
CA LEU A 423 -12.19 -3.82 22.67
C LEU A 423 -10.83 -3.46 23.28
N THR A 424 -9.75 -3.36 22.50
CA THR A 424 -8.42 -3.00 23.04
C THR A 424 -8.41 -1.61 23.66
N HIS A 425 -9.23 -0.69 23.16
CA HIS A 425 -9.36 0.70 23.65
C HIS A 425 -10.50 0.89 24.69
N GLU A 426 -11.19 -0.17 25.14
CA GLU A 426 -12.13 -0.03 26.27
C GLU A 426 -11.38 0.32 27.56
N GLY A 427 -11.89 1.30 28.32
CA GLY A 427 -11.28 1.79 29.56
C GLY A 427 -10.08 2.74 29.36
N VAL A 428 -9.80 3.19 28.13
CA VAL A 428 -8.67 4.08 27.80
C VAL A 428 -9.18 5.42 27.26
N GLY A 429 -8.49 6.52 27.62
CA GLY A 429 -8.82 7.87 27.19
C GLY A 429 -8.16 8.27 25.88
N GLY A 430 -8.95 8.74 24.92
CA GLY A 430 -8.45 9.05 23.58
C GLY A 430 -8.13 7.77 22.80
N HIS A 431 -6.97 7.76 22.14
CA HIS A 431 -6.45 6.60 21.40
C HIS A 431 -5.16 6.04 22.03
N SER A 432 -4.50 6.80 22.89
CA SER A 432 -3.20 6.46 23.49
C SER A 432 -3.33 5.41 24.59
N LEU A 433 -3.01 4.15 24.28
CA LEU A 433 -2.92 3.09 25.29
C LEU A 433 -1.84 3.40 26.35
N THR A 434 -2.08 2.95 27.58
CA THR A 434 -1.13 3.09 28.69
C THR A 434 -0.02 2.05 28.60
N PRO A 435 1.27 2.41 28.80
CA PRO A 435 2.36 1.43 28.85
C PRO A 435 2.21 0.42 30.00
N ALA A 436 2.54 -0.85 29.73
CA ALA A 436 2.68 -1.92 30.74
C ALA A 436 4.14 -2.21 31.11
N VAL A 437 5.10 -1.64 30.38
CA VAL A 437 6.55 -1.79 30.61
C VAL A 437 7.25 -0.43 30.66
N ARG A 438 8.31 -0.34 31.46
CA ARG A 438 9.23 0.81 31.52
C ARG A 438 10.67 0.33 31.31
N PHE A 439 11.33 0.78 30.26
CA PHE A 439 12.74 0.47 30.02
C PHE A 439 13.66 1.19 31.01
N LYS A 440 14.71 0.50 31.46
CA LYS A 440 15.75 1.04 32.36
C LYS A 440 16.74 1.92 31.59
N ASP A 441 17.05 1.52 30.37
CA ASP A 441 17.73 2.33 29.37
C ASP A 441 16.72 2.80 28.32
N VAL A 442 16.37 4.08 28.35
CA VAL A 442 15.42 4.69 27.41
C VAL A 442 16.02 4.80 26.00
N ALA A 443 17.36 4.78 25.85
CA ALA A 443 18.00 4.85 24.53
C ALA A 443 17.88 3.53 23.73
N LYS A 444 17.55 2.41 24.39
CA LYS A 444 17.25 1.13 23.72
C LYS A 444 15.79 1.00 23.26
N LYS A 445 14.90 1.89 23.72
CA LYS A 445 13.47 1.85 23.42
C LYS A 445 13.22 1.80 21.91
N GLY A 446 12.28 0.95 21.49
CA GLY A 446 11.94 0.73 20.08
C GLY A 446 12.82 -0.30 19.36
N SER A 447 13.94 -0.74 19.94
CA SER A 447 14.80 -1.81 19.41
C SER A 447 14.31 -3.22 19.76
N GLU A 448 14.96 -4.26 19.22
CA GLU A 448 14.67 -5.66 19.55
C GLU A 448 14.73 -5.92 21.07
N GLY A 449 13.70 -6.60 21.60
CA GLY A 449 13.53 -6.83 23.04
C GLY A 449 13.10 -5.61 23.86
N HIS A 450 13.05 -4.42 23.25
CA HIS A 450 12.78 -3.14 23.90
C HIS A 450 11.58 -2.42 23.28
N ARG A 451 10.63 -3.20 22.78
CA ARG A 451 9.39 -2.75 22.14
C ARG A 451 8.26 -2.55 23.14
N MET A 452 7.40 -1.56 22.96
CA MET A 452 6.32 -1.29 23.89
C MET A 452 5.30 -2.42 23.98
N VAL A 453 4.90 -2.69 25.21
CA VAL A 453 3.76 -3.53 25.56
C VAL A 453 2.80 -2.65 26.36
N TYR A 454 1.52 -2.71 26.02
CA TYR A 454 0.49 -1.80 26.51
C TYR A 454 -0.55 -2.53 27.35
N TYR A 455 -1.15 -1.80 28.29
CA TYR A 455 -2.38 -2.21 28.94
C TYR A 455 -3.57 -1.88 28.03
N ALA A 456 -4.27 -2.94 27.60
CA ALA A 456 -5.42 -2.90 26.71
C ALA A 456 -6.64 -3.58 27.36
N ALA A 457 -7.83 -3.31 26.81
CA ALA A 457 -9.10 -3.91 27.21
C ALA A 457 -9.37 -3.80 28.72
N ASN A 458 -9.66 -2.58 29.19
CA ASN A 458 -9.82 -2.22 30.61
C ASN A 458 -8.60 -2.63 31.46
N ALA A 459 -7.40 -2.45 30.89
CA ALA A 459 -6.10 -2.87 31.44
C ALA A 459 -5.98 -4.35 31.85
N THR A 460 -6.82 -5.24 31.29
CA THR A 460 -6.77 -6.68 31.59
C THR A 460 -5.75 -7.44 30.72
N LEU A 461 -5.44 -6.93 29.53
CA LEU A 461 -4.56 -7.58 28.55
C LEU A 461 -3.24 -6.80 28.39
N ARG A 462 -2.09 -7.49 28.40
CA ARG A 462 -0.81 -6.90 27.97
C ARG A 462 -0.60 -7.18 26.48
N LEU A 463 -0.76 -6.13 25.66
CA LEU A 463 -0.70 -6.19 24.20
C LEU A 463 0.62 -5.61 23.68
N GLY A 464 1.46 -6.43 23.04
CA GLY A 464 2.64 -5.97 22.33
C GLY A 464 2.34 -5.61 20.88
N VAL A 465 2.82 -4.46 20.41
CA VAL A 465 2.63 -4.01 19.02
C VAL A 465 3.88 -4.34 18.21
N LEU A 466 3.74 -5.16 17.16
CA LEU A 466 4.81 -5.60 16.28
C LEU A 466 5.21 -4.48 15.30
N PRO A 467 6.52 -4.23 15.09
CA PRO A 467 6.96 -3.09 14.29
C PRO A 467 6.64 -3.22 12.79
N ASN A 468 6.15 -2.14 12.21
CA ASN A 468 5.61 -2.05 10.84
C ASN A 468 6.63 -2.23 9.72
N TRP A 469 7.93 -2.20 10.03
CA TRP A 469 9.00 -2.46 9.07
C TRP A 469 9.46 -3.92 9.07
N LEU A 470 9.26 -4.65 10.17
CA LEU A 470 9.57 -6.09 10.26
C LEU A 470 8.34 -6.97 10.04
N PHE A 471 7.15 -6.49 10.39
CA PHE A 471 5.87 -7.13 10.14
C PHE A 471 5.09 -6.23 9.17
N GLY A 472 5.57 -6.24 7.92
CA GLY A 472 5.26 -5.23 6.90
C GLY A 472 3.80 -5.19 6.49
N SER A 473 3.27 -3.97 6.34
CA SER A 473 2.12 -3.74 5.47
C SER A 473 2.58 -3.69 4.02
N GLY A 474 1.64 -3.74 3.07
CA GLY A 474 2.01 -3.52 1.66
C GLY A 474 2.50 -2.10 1.38
N HIS A 475 2.18 -1.12 2.22
CA HIS A 475 2.72 0.23 2.08
C HIS A 475 4.19 0.30 2.51
N THR A 476 4.53 -0.20 3.71
CA THR A 476 5.91 -0.16 4.23
C THR A 476 6.84 -1.07 3.42
N TYR A 477 6.32 -2.19 2.89
CA TYR A 477 7.11 -3.13 2.10
C TYR A 477 7.21 -2.79 0.60
N PHE A 478 6.11 -2.47 -0.10
CA PHE A 478 6.14 -2.27 -1.57
C PHE A 478 6.23 -0.81 -2.02
N VAL A 479 5.78 0.17 -1.21
CA VAL A 479 5.76 1.59 -1.61
C VAL A 479 6.96 2.34 -1.02
N GLN A 480 7.16 2.23 0.29
CA GLN A 480 8.33 2.83 0.96
C GLN A 480 9.61 2.01 0.75
N GLN A 481 9.47 0.75 0.30
CA GLN A 481 10.56 -0.21 0.08
C GLN A 481 11.55 -0.27 1.25
N HIS A 482 11.05 -0.18 2.50
CA HIS A 482 11.88 0.12 3.67
C HIS A 482 13.03 -0.86 3.89
N HIS A 483 12.77 -2.14 3.65
CA HIS A 483 13.75 -3.23 3.74
C HIS A 483 14.88 -3.16 2.69
N VAL A 484 14.75 -2.30 1.67
CA VAL A 484 15.77 -2.00 0.65
C VAL A 484 16.49 -0.69 0.96
N SER A 485 15.75 0.33 1.42
CA SER A 485 16.30 1.66 1.72
C SER A 485 17.03 1.76 3.06
N HIS A 486 16.67 0.93 4.03
CA HIS A 486 17.26 0.89 5.38
C HIS A 486 17.58 -0.57 5.81
N PRO A 487 18.50 -1.28 5.11
CA PRO A 487 18.83 -2.67 5.40
C PRO A 487 19.43 -2.89 6.81
N GLU A 488 19.94 -1.83 7.45
CA GLU A 488 20.47 -1.85 8.82
C GLU A 488 19.40 -2.14 9.89
N ASP A 489 18.12 -1.94 9.60
CA ASP A 489 17.01 -2.28 10.50
C ASP A 489 16.68 -3.78 10.55
N GLY A 490 17.27 -4.56 9.63
CA GLY A 490 17.07 -6.00 9.49
C GLY A 490 15.94 -6.39 8.54
N ALA A 491 16.08 -7.58 7.93
CA ALA A 491 15.10 -8.11 6.99
C ALA A 491 13.74 -8.44 7.68
N PRO A 492 12.59 -8.22 7.03
CA PRO A 492 11.28 -8.48 7.64
C PRO A 492 11.02 -9.94 8.00
N PHE A 493 10.18 -10.18 9.00
CA PHE A 493 9.63 -11.50 9.33
C PHE A 493 8.45 -11.88 8.44
N SER A 494 7.60 -10.93 8.08
CA SER A 494 6.42 -11.16 7.24
C SER A 494 5.99 -9.93 6.46
N VAL A 495 5.19 -10.12 5.42
CA VAL A 495 4.44 -9.04 4.74
C VAL A 495 2.98 -9.44 4.62
N HIS A 496 2.08 -8.60 5.15
CA HIS A 496 0.63 -8.73 5.00
C HIS A 496 0.15 -7.84 3.85
N MET A 497 -0.69 -8.38 2.96
CA MET A 497 -1.23 -7.60 1.84
C MET A 497 -2.35 -6.65 2.29
N THR A 498 -1.98 -5.54 2.92
CA THR A 498 -2.82 -4.32 3.05
C THR A 498 -2.23 -3.15 2.26
N TYR A 499 -3.06 -2.14 1.95
CA TYR A 499 -2.70 -0.99 1.10
C TYR A 499 -2.46 -1.32 -0.39
N GLN A 500 -3.29 -2.21 -0.97
CA GLN A 500 -3.36 -2.50 -2.42
C GLN A 500 -4.68 -2.05 -3.05
N TYR A 501 -4.67 -1.90 -4.37
CA TYR A 501 -5.81 -1.59 -5.23
C TYR A 501 -6.07 -2.73 -6.23
N GLY A 502 -7.24 -2.76 -6.85
CA GLY A 502 -7.54 -3.71 -7.95
C GLY A 502 -8.08 -5.09 -7.53
N ASP A 503 -8.37 -5.31 -6.25
CA ASP A 503 -9.14 -6.49 -5.81
C ASP A 503 -10.63 -6.35 -6.16
N THR A 504 -11.31 -7.47 -6.38
CA THR A 504 -12.72 -7.52 -6.84
C THR A 504 -13.57 -8.52 -6.07
N GLY A 505 -14.87 -8.56 -6.36
CA GLY A 505 -15.76 -9.65 -5.94
C GLY A 505 -15.55 -10.99 -6.66
N SER A 506 -14.63 -11.07 -7.64
CA SER A 506 -14.28 -12.30 -8.34
C SER A 506 -12.92 -12.87 -7.89
N TYR A 507 -11.92 -12.03 -7.68
CA TYR A 507 -10.56 -12.41 -7.27
C TYR A 507 -9.77 -11.22 -6.70
N ALA A 508 -8.73 -11.49 -5.88
CA ALA A 508 -7.79 -10.52 -5.33
C ALA A 508 -6.58 -10.29 -6.26
N PHE A 509 -6.82 -9.62 -7.40
CA PHE A 509 -5.80 -9.39 -8.41
C PHE A 509 -4.66 -8.48 -7.91
N GLY A 510 -4.97 -7.44 -7.14
CA GLY A 510 -4.00 -6.48 -6.61
C GLY A 510 -2.96 -7.15 -5.72
N LYS A 511 -3.45 -7.93 -4.76
CA LYS A 511 -2.60 -8.68 -3.82
C LYS A 511 -1.71 -9.70 -4.53
N ARG A 512 -2.24 -10.41 -5.52
CA ARG A 512 -1.47 -11.39 -6.31
C ARG A 512 -0.38 -10.72 -7.13
N GLU A 513 -0.70 -9.71 -7.94
CA GLU A 513 0.31 -9.08 -8.79
C GLU A 513 1.37 -8.33 -7.98
N ARG A 514 1.03 -7.74 -6.82
CA ARG A 514 2.02 -7.20 -5.87
C ARG A 514 3.02 -8.25 -5.39
N MET A 515 2.52 -9.42 -4.95
CA MET A 515 3.40 -10.52 -4.57
C MET A 515 4.25 -11.02 -5.75
N ARG A 516 3.73 -11.03 -6.99
CA ARG A 516 4.49 -11.42 -8.20
C ARG A 516 5.58 -10.40 -8.55
N GLN A 517 5.26 -9.10 -8.55
CA GLN A 517 6.21 -8.00 -8.80
C GLN A 517 7.42 -8.04 -7.87
N ALA A 518 7.22 -8.42 -6.60
CA ALA A 518 8.27 -8.52 -5.60
C ALA A 518 8.91 -9.92 -5.46
N GLY A 519 8.61 -10.87 -6.36
CA GLY A 519 9.10 -12.25 -6.28
C GLY A 519 8.59 -13.07 -5.08
N LEU A 520 7.66 -12.52 -4.29
CA LEU A 520 7.07 -13.17 -3.12
C LEU A 520 6.05 -14.26 -3.48
N TRP A 521 5.40 -14.15 -4.65
CA TRP A 521 4.36 -15.09 -5.06
C TRP A 521 4.97 -16.44 -5.47
N ARG A 522 4.69 -17.48 -4.69
CA ARG A 522 5.18 -18.85 -4.88
C ARG A 522 4.12 -19.81 -5.41
N ALA A 523 2.84 -19.41 -5.50
CA ALA A 523 1.75 -20.32 -5.86
C ALA A 523 1.73 -20.72 -7.34
N ASP A 524 2.28 -19.91 -8.23
CA ASP A 524 2.51 -20.28 -9.64
C ASP A 524 3.41 -21.53 -9.73
N ASP A 525 3.18 -22.37 -10.74
CA ASP A 525 3.96 -23.58 -11.03
C ASP A 525 5.03 -23.36 -12.12
N ASP A 526 5.85 -24.37 -12.38
CA ASP A 526 6.98 -24.29 -13.31
C ASP A 526 6.59 -23.89 -14.74
N THR A 527 5.36 -24.17 -15.20
CA THR A 527 4.94 -23.78 -16.56
C THR A 527 4.90 -22.27 -16.72
N TRP A 528 4.53 -21.54 -15.66
CA TRP A 528 4.59 -20.08 -15.61
C TRP A 528 6.02 -19.55 -15.77
N PHE A 529 7.02 -20.33 -15.37
CA PHE A 529 8.46 -20.03 -15.49
C PHE A 529 9.12 -20.73 -16.70
N GLY A 530 8.33 -21.33 -17.60
CA GLY A 530 8.80 -21.95 -18.85
C GLY A 530 9.41 -23.34 -18.67
N GLY A 531 9.05 -24.07 -17.61
CA GLY A 531 9.34 -25.50 -17.41
C GLY A 531 8.19 -26.42 -17.82
N ASN A 532 8.44 -27.73 -17.86
CA ASN A 532 7.54 -28.71 -18.49
C ASN A 532 6.32 -29.15 -17.63
N GLY A 533 6.08 -28.52 -16.48
CA GLY A 533 4.94 -28.83 -15.60
C GLY A 533 4.96 -30.26 -15.04
N ASP A 534 6.12 -30.74 -14.61
CA ASP A 534 6.38 -32.16 -14.35
C ASP A 534 6.16 -32.61 -12.88
N GLU A 535 6.19 -31.69 -11.91
CA GLU A 535 6.31 -32.03 -10.48
C GLU A 535 5.04 -32.62 -9.81
N GLU A 536 3.83 -32.16 -10.15
CA GLU A 536 2.58 -32.64 -9.51
C GLU A 536 1.76 -33.66 -10.33
N ARG A 537 2.13 -33.97 -11.57
CA ARG A 537 1.40 -34.97 -12.39
C ARG A 537 1.62 -36.38 -11.83
N THR A 538 0.56 -37.06 -11.41
CA THR A 538 0.64 -38.45 -10.96
C THR A 538 1.03 -39.37 -12.13
N GLN A 539 1.64 -40.53 -11.86
CA GLN A 539 2.06 -41.47 -12.92
C GLN A 539 0.93 -41.78 -13.91
N LYS A 540 -0.31 -41.92 -13.41
CA LYS A 540 -1.48 -42.22 -14.23
C LYS A 540 -1.86 -41.09 -15.20
N GLU A 541 -1.62 -39.83 -14.81
CA GLU A 541 -1.84 -38.66 -15.67
C GLU A 541 -0.70 -38.45 -16.68
N LYS A 542 0.45 -39.13 -16.51
CA LYS A 542 1.54 -39.18 -17.50
C LYS A 542 1.38 -40.31 -18.53
N GLU A 543 0.44 -41.24 -18.33
CA GLU A 543 0.17 -42.38 -19.24
C GLU A 543 -1.00 -42.13 -20.22
N GLU A 544 -1.88 -41.16 -19.96
CA GLU A 544 -3.12 -40.94 -20.74
C GLU A 544 -3.05 -39.80 -21.78
N LYS A 545 -1.93 -39.08 -21.92
CA LYS A 545 -1.69 -38.07 -22.98
C LYS A 545 -0.53 -38.49 -23.90
N GLU A 546 -0.75 -38.44 -25.21
CA GLU A 546 0.35 -38.45 -26.18
C GLU A 546 1.17 -37.15 -26.06
N PRO A 547 2.48 -37.17 -26.38
CA PRO A 547 3.32 -35.98 -26.38
C PRO A 547 3.05 -35.10 -27.60
N GLU A 548 1.94 -34.35 -27.56
CA GLU A 548 1.83 -33.12 -28.33
C GLU A 548 3.02 -32.23 -27.97
N GLN A 549 3.73 -31.71 -28.99
CA GLN A 549 4.78 -30.73 -28.78
C GLN A 549 4.14 -29.38 -28.43
N GLU A 550 3.83 -29.18 -27.14
CA GLU A 550 3.35 -27.91 -26.61
C GLU A 550 4.33 -26.80 -27.01
N GLU A 551 3.91 -25.88 -27.90
CA GLU A 551 4.79 -24.84 -28.42
C GLU A 551 5.21 -23.91 -27.29
N GLN A 552 6.50 -23.93 -26.94
CA GLN A 552 7.02 -23.20 -25.78
C GLN A 552 6.66 -21.71 -25.84
N GLU A 553 5.99 -21.20 -24.81
CA GLU A 553 5.52 -19.82 -24.72
C GLU A 553 6.63 -18.82 -25.07
N LYS A 554 6.40 -18.00 -26.11
CA LYS A 554 7.34 -17.00 -26.64
C LYS A 554 7.06 -15.64 -26.00
N PHE A 555 8.10 -14.88 -25.66
CA PHE A 555 7.97 -13.61 -24.93
C PHE A 555 8.30 -12.39 -25.79
N LEU A 556 7.69 -11.26 -25.45
CA LEU A 556 8.09 -9.91 -25.85
C LEU A 556 8.40 -9.10 -24.60
N ALA A 557 9.52 -8.38 -24.60
CA ALA A 557 9.97 -7.52 -23.51
C ALA A 557 10.41 -6.15 -24.05
N ILE A 558 10.57 -5.18 -23.15
CA ILE A 558 11.08 -3.83 -23.43
C ILE A 558 12.16 -3.53 -22.39
N ALA A 559 13.24 -2.88 -22.78
CA ALA A 559 14.26 -2.40 -21.85
C ALA A 559 13.68 -1.35 -20.87
N ASP A 560 13.91 -1.55 -19.57
CA ASP A 560 13.42 -0.65 -18.50
C ASP A 560 13.81 0.81 -18.71
N SER A 561 15.00 1.06 -19.27
CA SER A 561 15.47 2.41 -19.55
C SER A 561 14.67 3.09 -20.67
N GLY A 562 14.32 2.42 -21.76
CA GLY A 562 13.44 2.97 -22.79
C GLY A 562 11.95 3.02 -22.39
N ALA A 563 11.58 2.32 -21.31
CA ALA A 563 10.25 2.37 -20.71
C ALA A 563 10.11 3.41 -19.58
N THR A 564 11.17 4.14 -19.23
CA THR A 564 11.19 5.17 -18.18
C THR A 564 11.91 6.45 -18.63
N LEU A 565 11.55 7.59 -18.04
CA LEU A 565 12.15 8.89 -18.37
C LEU A 565 13.50 9.12 -17.68
N ALA A 566 14.42 9.77 -18.38
CA ALA A 566 15.69 10.24 -17.85
C ALA A 566 15.59 11.74 -17.53
N PHE A 567 15.21 12.06 -16.28
CA PHE A 567 15.19 13.44 -15.78
C PHE A 567 16.60 13.94 -15.42
N PRO A 568 16.91 15.24 -15.61
CA PRO A 568 18.19 15.80 -15.18
C PRO A 568 18.31 15.80 -13.64
N PRO A 569 19.52 15.66 -13.08
CA PRO A 569 19.74 15.69 -11.63
C PRO A 569 19.31 17.02 -10.98
N PRO A 570 18.73 17.01 -9.77
CA PRO A 570 18.40 15.83 -8.97
C PRO A 570 17.23 15.03 -9.56
N SER A 571 17.41 13.71 -9.64
CA SER A 571 16.39 12.76 -10.09
C SER A 571 15.34 12.48 -9.01
N GLU A 572 15.74 12.59 -7.74
CA GLU A 572 14.90 12.49 -6.56
C GLU A 572 14.07 13.76 -6.33
N ILE A 573 12.95 13.62 -5.63
CA ILE A 573 12.10 14.74 -5.19
C ILE A 573 12.32 14.99 -3.70
N GLY A 574 12.60 16.26 -3.37
CA GLY A 574 12.76 16.73 -2.00
C GLY A 574 11.49 16.68 -1.14
N PHE A 575 11.59 17.36 0.00
CA PHE A 575 10.56 17.43 1.04
C PHE A 575 10.14 18.89 1.32
N ASP A 576 10.51 19.82 0.44
CA ASP A 576 10.29 21.27 0.53
C ASP A 576 8.89 21.71 0.05
N ASP A 577 8.51 22.94 0.44
CA ASP A 577 7.24 23.61 0.12
C ASP A 577 7.15 24.02 -1.38
N GLY A 578 7.16 23.03 -2.26
CA GLY A 578 7.14 23.20 -3.71
C GLY A 578 7.40 21.89 -4.47
N ALA A 579 8.17 20.97 -3.87
CA ALA A 579 8.54 19.66 -4.40
C ALA A 579 7.40 18.86 -5.05
N TYR A 580 6.17 18.99 -4.55
CA TYR A 580 4.98 18.35 -5.13
C TYR A 580 4.76 18.73 -6.60
N LYS A 581 5.06 19.96 -7.04
CA LYS A 581 4.82 20.37 -8.43
C LYS A 581 5.68 19.57 -9.41
N THR A 582 6.98 19.49 -9.12
CA THR A 582 7.93 18.67 -9.89
C THR A 582 7.55 17.19 -9.80
N ALA A 583 7.15 16.70 -8.63
CA ALA A 583 6.66 15.32 -8.46
C ALA A 583 5.50 14.99 -9.42
N ILE A 584 4.48 15.85 -9.50
CA ILE A 584 3.30 15.62 -10.34
C ILE A 584 3.65 15.70 -11.82
N ARG A 585 4.42 16.70 -12.26
CA ARG A 585 4.88 16.80 -13.66
C ARG A 585 5.65 15.55 -14.08
N ARG A 586 6.62 15.11 -13.26
CA ARG A 586 7.41 13.92 -13.52
C ARG A 586 6.56 12.64 -13.48
N HIS A 587 5.56 12.56 -12.58
CA HIS A 587 4.60 11.44 -12.54
C HIS A 587 3.78 11.35 -13.83
N LEU A 588 3.13 12.44 -14.26
CA LEU A 588 2.25 12.40 -15.44
C LEU A 588 3.05 12.20 -16.74
N ALA A 589 4.30 12.68 -16.79
CA ALA A 589 5.22 12.41 -17.89
C ALA A 589 5.63 10.93 -17.97
N GLU A 590 6.03 10.32 -16.84
CA GLU A 590 6.34 8.88 -16.75
C GLU A 590 5.13 8.04 -17.12
N ASP A 591 3.96 8.36 -16.56
CA ASP A 591 2.71 7.63 -16.81
C ASP A 591 2.30 7.68 -18.30
N ARG A 592 2.45 8.84 -18.94
CA ARG A 592 2.20 8.99 -20.39
C ARG A 592 3.15 8.13 -21.22
N LEU A 593 4.45 8.18 -20.96
CA LEU A 593 5.44 7.31 -21.61
C LEU A 593 5.08 5.84 -21.38
N ARG A 594 4.78 5.48 -20.14
CA ARG A 594 4.49 4.14 -19.67
C ARG A 594 3.28 3.52 -20.39
N ARG A 595 2.15 4.24 -20.45
CA ARG A 595 0.94 3.73 -21.12
C ARG A 595 1.12 3.62 -22.62
N LEU A 596 1.85 4.53 -23.24
CA LEU A 596 2.14 4.49 -24.68
C LEU A 596 3.03 3.30 -25.05
N THR A 597 4.14 3.11 -24.31
CA THR A 597 5.01 1.93 -24.40
C THR A 597 4.22 0.63 -24.23
N VAL A 598 3.40 0.51 -23.18
CA VAL A 598 2.65 -0.72 -22.91
C VAL A 598 1.50 -0.95 -23.90
N ARG A 599 0.86 0.10 -24.42
CA ARG A 599 -0.13 0.00 -25.51
C ARG A 599 0.51 -0.58 -26.77
N ASN A 600 1.64 0.00 -27.20
CA ASN A 600 2.38 -0.46 -28.37
C ASN A 600 2.88 -1.90 -28.18
N ALA A 601 3.43 -2.21 -27.00
CA ALA A 601 3.90 -3.56 -26.68
C ALA A 601 2.79 -4.62 -26.65
N LEU A 602 1.60 -4.30 -26.12
CA LEU A 602 0.44 -5.21 -26.13
C LEU A 602 -0.03 -5.55 -27.56
N ALA A 603 -0.04 -4.55 -28.46
CA ALA A 603 -0.42 -4.75 -29.86
C ALA A 603 0.58 -5.63 -30.61
N ILE A 604 1.88 -5.38 -30.43
CA ILE A 604 2.94 -6.18 -31.05
C ILE A 604 2.98 -7.60 -30.46
N ALA A 605 2.76 -7.75 -29.14
CA ALA A 605 2.70 -9.04 -28.47
C ALA A 605 1.53 -9.90 -29.00
N GLU A 606 0.32 -9.32 -29.15
CA GLU A 606 -0.81 -9.98 -29.82
C GLU A 606 -0.46 -10.37 -31.26
N ALA A 607 0.05 -9.43 -32.05
CA ALA A 607 0.35 -9.65 -33.46
C ALA A 607 1.39 -10.74 -33.74
N LEU A 608 2.32 -10.95 -32.80
CA LEU A 608 3.38 -11.95 -32.90
C LEU A 608 3.09 -13.26 -32.11
N GLY A 609 1.93 -13.36 -31.45
CA GLY A 609 1.59 -14.54 -30.62
C GLY A 609 2.50 -14.70 -29.40
N ARG A 610 2.81 -13.60 -28.71
CA ARG A 610 3.79 -13.54 -27.61
C ARG A 610 3.18 -13.03 -26.31
N THR A 611 3.74 -13.51 -25.20
CA THR A 611 3.45 -13.03 -23.85
C THR A 611 4.25 -11.77 -23.54
N LEU A 612 3.57 -10.72 -23.09
CA LEU A 612 4.20 -9.45 -22.74
C LEU A 612 4.85 -9.51 -21.35
N VAL A 613 6.18 -9.45 -21.28
CA VAL A 613 6.88 -9.10 -20.04
C VAL A 613 6.81 -7.58 -19.89
N LEU A 614 6.08 -7.12 -18.87
CA LEU A 614 5.98 -5.69 -18.59
C LEU A 614 7.33 -5.16 -18.08
N PRO A 615 7.84 -4.04 -18.61
CA PRO A 615 9.03 -3.39 -18.04
C PRO A 615 8.73 -2.84 -16.64
N SER A 616 9.75 -2.48 -15.85
CA SER A 616 9.57 -1.80 -14.56
C SER A 616 8.92 -0.43 -14.75
N ALA A 617 8.11 -0.01 -13.78
CA ALA A 617 7.43 1.29 -13.78
C ALA A 617 7.99 2.15 -12.64
N ARG A 618 7.93 3.47 -12.77
CA ARG A 618 8.45 4.42 -11.79
C ARG A 618 7.38 5.44 -11.45
N CYS A 619 7.17 5.71 -10.16
CA CYS A 619 6.18 6.68 -9.71
C CYS A 619 6.81 7.77 -8.85
N TYR A 620 6.45 9.00 -9.18
CA TYR A 620 6.87 10.22 -8.48
C TYR A 620 5.85 10.71 -7.46
N CYS A 621 4.69 10.04 -7.35
CA CYS A 621 3.69 10.30 -6.32
C CYS A 621 3.08 8.98 -5.85
N ASP A 622 2.75 8.94 -4.57
CA ASP A 622 2.07 7.84 -3.89
C ASP A 622 0.57 7.77 -4.28
N LYS A 623 -0.07 6.65 -3.95
CA LYS A 623 -1.50 6.41 -4.14
C LYS A 623 -2.09 5.88 -2.83
N ILE A 624 -2.73 6.77 -2.09
CA ILE A 624 -3.49 6.42 -0.89
C ILE A 624 -4.94 6.93 -0.99
N TRP A 625 -5.84 6.35 -0.19
CA TRP A 625 -7.24 6.80 -0.07
C TRP A 625 -7.42 8.14 0.67
N ASN A 626 -6.44 9.04 0.62
CA ASN A 626 -6.38 10.29 1.39
C ASN A 626 -5.55 11.35 0.63
N ASN A 627 -5.46 12.58 1.15
CA ASN A 627 -4.56 13.61 0.63
C ASN A 627 -3.09 13.17 0.70
N LEU A 628 -2.25 13.78 -0.15
CA LEU A 628 -0.81 13.54 -0.20
C LEU A 628 -0.03 14.74 0.34
N ASN A 629 0.94 14.49 1.23
CA ASN A 629 1.90 15.47 1.71
C ASN A 629 3.17 15.36 0.86
N ALA A 630 3.52 16.40 0.09
CA ALA A 630 4.67 16.39 -0.83
C ALA A 630 4.75 15.12 -1.73
N CYS A 631 3.61 14.71 -2.31
CA CYS A 631 3.41 13.49 -3.09
C CYS A 631 3.60 12.14 -2.37
N ARG A 632 3.53 12.12 -1.03
CA ARG A 632 3.65 10.92 -0.16
C ARG A 632 2.40 10.75 0.71
N ALA A 633 2.07 9.52 1.11
CA ALA A 633 0.98 9.28 2.06
C ALA A 633 1.25 9.92 3.44
N PRO A 634 0.22 10.35 4.19
CA PRO A 634 0.39 10.88 5.54
C PRO A 634 0.94 9.83 6.51
N GLY A 635 1.97 10.20 7.28
CA GLY A 635 2.80 9.29 8.07
C GLY A 635 3.97 8.68 7.29
N ALA A 636 3.94 8.69 5.95
CA ALA A 636 5.01 8.18 5.09
C ALA A 636 5.90 9.29 4.52
N GLU A 637 5.87 10.52 5.07
CA GLU A 637 6.53 11.70 4.49
C GLU A 637 8.05 11.55 4.31
N THR A 638 8.70 10.57 4.93
CA THR A 638 10.14 10.35 4.86
C THR A 638 10.62 9.41 3.76
N PHE A 639 9.74 8.71 3.01
CA PHE A 639 10.20 7.77 1.97
C PHE A 639 10.73 8.50 0.72
N VAL A 640 11.64 7.87 -0.02
CA VAL A 640 12.29 8.49 -1.20
C VAL A 640 11.34 8.44 -2.40
N LEU A 641 11.23 9.58 -3.10
CA LEU A 641 10.58 9.67 -4.40
C LEU A 641 11.67 9.90 -5.46
N PRO A 642 11.67 9.20 -6.60
CA PRO A 642 10.69 8.21 -7.03
C PRO A 642 10.87 6.82 -6.40
N TYR A 643 9.84 5.98 -6.50
CA TYR A 643 9.80 4.57 -6.08
C TYR A 643 9.40 3.64 -7.25
N ASP A 644 9.66 2.34 -7.11
CA ASP A 644 9.21 1.33 -8.08
C ASP A 644 7.68 1.23 -8.07
N CYS A 645 7.03 1.53 -9.20
CA CYS A 645 5.58 1.70 -9.20
C CYS A 645 4.81 0.36 -9.31
N PRO A 646 3.90 0.07 -8.38
CA PRO A 646 3.01 -1.09 -8.47
C PRO A 646 2.06 -1.00 -9.68
N MET A 647 1.69 -2.14 -10.26
CA MET A 647 0.73 -2.18 -11.36
C MET A 647 -0.63 -1.60 -10.97
N ASP A 648 -1.10 -1.87 -9.75
CA ASP A 648 -2.33 -1.31 -9.20
C ASP A 648 -2.22 0.17 -8.81
N HIS A 649 -1.01 0.74 -8.78
CA HIS A 649 -0.82 2.19 -8.67
C HIS A 649 -1.08 2.93 -10.00
N ILE A 650 -1.06 2.26 -11.16
CA ILE A 650 -1.31 2.92 -12.46
C ILE A 650 -2.44 2.32 -13.28
N TYR A 651 -2.74 1.02 -13.20
CA TYR A 651 -3.74 0.36 -14.04
C TYR A 651 -5.06 0.04 -13.32
N ASP A 652 -6.17 0.04 -14.07
CA ASP A 652 -7.38 -0.72 -13.75
C ASP A 652 -7.05 -2.22 -13.88
N LEU A 653 -6.38 -2.74 -12.86
CA LEU A 653 -5.86 -4.10 -12.84
C LEU A 653 -6.94 -5.18 -13.09
N PRO A 654 -8.18 -5.09 -12.54
CA PRO A 654 -9.30 -5.95 -12.92
C PRO A 654 -9.54 -6.08 -14.44
N ALA A 655 -9.35 -5.00 -15.20
CA ALA A 655 -9.59 -5.01 -16.64
C ALA A 655 -8.52 -5.76 -17.45
N TRP A 656 -7.36 -6.09 -16.86
CA TRP A 656 -6.36 -6.97 -17.47
C TRP A 656 -6.77 -8.45 -17.50
N PHE A 657 -7.75 -8.84 -16.67
CA PHE A 657 -8.14 -10.23 -16.44
C PHE A 657 -9.53 -10.55 -17.00
N LYS A 658 -9.80 -11.85 -17.17
CA LYS A 658 -11.17 -12.36 -17.40
C LYS A 658 -12.01 -12.05 -16.16
N SER A 659 -13.30 -11.76 -16.36
CA SER A 659 -14.19 -11.29 -15.29
C SER A 659 -14.70 -12.39 -14.33
N ASP A 660 -14.23 -13.62 -14.53
CA ASP A 660 -14.49 -14.80 -13.71
C ASP A 660 -13.44 -14.96 -12.59
N ALA A 661 -13.41 -16.13 -11.95
CA ALA A 661 -12.52 -16.45 -10.83
C ALA A 661 -11.30 -17.29 -11.23
N SER A 662 -10.99 -17.44 -12.52
CA SER A 662 -9.78 -18.14 -13.00
C SER A 662 -8.49 -17.40 -12.65
N GLY A 663 -8.57 -16.08 -12.47
CA GLY A 663 -7.40 -15.23 -12.35
C GLY A 663 -6.61 -15.08 -13.66
N GLU A 664 -7.12 -15.57 -14.79
CA GLU A 664 -6.44 -15.62 -16.08
C GLU A 664 -6.47 -14.26 -16.79
N ALA A 665 -5.37 -13.87 -17.43
CA ALA A 665 -5.28 -12.63 -18.17
C ALA A 665 -6.12 -12.68 -19.45
N ARG A 666 -6.63 -11.53 -19.92
CA ARG A 666 -7.23 -11.43 -21.27
C ARG A 666 -6.18 -11.54 -22.36
N ARG A 667 -4.98 -11.05 -22.06
CA ARG A 667 -3.80 -10.99 -22.93
C ARG A 667 -2.62 -11.51 -22.11
N PRO A 668 -1.93 -12.58 -22.53
CA PRO A 668 -0.83 -13.15 -21.76
C PRO A 668 0.23 -12.10 -21.42
N PHE A 669 0.53 -11.95 -20.13
CA PHE A 669 1.59 -11.08 -19.65
C PHE A 669 2.34 -11.71 -18.47
N ARG A 670 3.48 -11.11 -18.12
CA ARG A 670 4.26 -11.37 -16.90
C ARG A 670 4.62 -10.05 -16.23
N SER A 671 4.78 -10.09 -14.91
CA SER A 671 5.17 -8.92 -14.11
C SER A 671 6.56 -8.40 -14.48
N PRO A 672 6.87 -7.13 -14.16
CA PRO A 672 8.24 -6.64 -14.09
C PRO A 672 9.17 -7.58 -13.33
N GLY A 673 10.44 -7.61 -13.74
CA GLY A 673 11.45 -8.50 -13.19
C GLY A 673 11.36 -9.98 -13.60
N PHE A 674 10.29 -10.44 -14.25
CA PHE A 674 10.08 -11.87 -14.57
C PHE A 674 11.25 -12.54 -15.29
N LEU A 675 11.90 -11.86 -16.24
CA LEU A 675 13.05 -12.40 -17.00
C LEU A 675 14.34 -12.52 -16.19
N ASN A 676 14.33 -12.08 -14.92
CA ASN A 676 15.39 -12.27 -13.94
C ASN A 676 15.00 -13.24 -12.81
N ASP A 677 13.80 -13.86 -12.85
CA ASP A 677 13.33 -14.72 -11.75
C ASP A 677 14.18 -16.00 -11.61
N PRO A 678 14.67 -16.34 -10.40
CA PRO A 678 15.52 -17.51 -10.20
C PRO A 678 14.83 -18.85 -10.49
N ARG A 679 13.52 -18.89 -10.69
CA ARG A 679 12.75 -20.10 -11.05
C ARG A 679 12.66 -20.37 -12.55
N LEU A 680 13.03 -19.42 -13.41
CA LEU A 680 13.02 -19.60 -14.88
C LEU A 680 13.72 -20.89 -15.32
N SER A 681 13.21 -21.52 -16.37
CA SER A 681 13.92 -22.64 -17.02
C SER A 681 15.28 -22.18 -17.56
N HIS A 682 16.22 -23.13 -17.70
CA HIS A 682 17.58 -22.83 -18.17
C HIS A 682 17.58 -22.11 -19.53
N GLU A 683 16.63 -22.45 -20.40
CA GLU A 683 16.45 -21.89 -21.75
C GLU A 683 15.96 -20.42 -21.74
N LEU A 684 15.29 -19.97 -20.68
CA LEU A 684 14.88 -18.56 -20.50
C LEU A 684 15.90 -17.73 -19.71
N LYS A 685 16.69 -18.40 -18.86
CA LYS A 685 17.86 -17.80 -18.17
C LYS A 685 19.01 -17.53 -19.13
N ASP A 686 19.22 -18.38 -20.13
CA ASP A 686 20.23 -18.14 -21.16
C ASP A 686 19.79 -17.02 -22.11
N ARG A 687 20.24 -15.80 -21.81
CA ARG A 687 19.92 -14.61 -22.61
C ARG A 687 20.59 -14.59 -23.98
N SER A 688 21.50 -15.52 -24.32
CA SER A 688 22.21 -15.51 -25.62
C SER A 688 21.27 -15.69 -26.83
N ALA A 689 20.10 -16.32 -26.63
CA ALA A 689 19.04 -16.46 -27.64
C ALA A 689 18.02 -15.29 -27.65
N THR A 690 18.28 -14.20 -26.90
CA THR A 690 17.43 -12.99 -26.92
C THR A 690 17.70 -12.19 -28.19
N VAL A 691 16.69 -12.03 -29.04
CA VAL A 691 16.82 -11.17 -30.22
C VAL A 691 16.44 -9.74 -29.84
N ARG A 692 17.40 -8.83 -30.07
CA ARG A 692 17.30 -7.40 -29.77
C ARG A 692 16.67 -6.66 -30.95
N VAL A 693 15.77 -5.73 -30.66
CA VAL A 693 15.15 -4.85 -31.68
C VAL A 693 15.38 -3.39 -31.27
N ARG A 694 16.08 -2.62 -32.11
CA ARG A 694 16.25 -1.17 -31.94
C ARG A 694 15.15 -0.46 -32.73
N VAL A 695 14.46 0.49 -32.11
CA VAL A 695 13.42 1.30 -32.75
C VAL A 695 13.90 2.73 -32.96
N GLY A 696 13.68 3.26 -34.17
CA GLY A 696 13.92 4.67 -34.49
C GLY A 696 13.16 5.60 -33.52
N ARG A 697 13.79 6.72 -33.17
CA ARG A 697 13.31 7.64 -32.11
C ARG A 697 13.63 9.11 -32.40
N GLU A 698 14.04 9.42 -33.61
CA GLU A 698 14.46 10.75 -34.04
C GLU A 698 13.32 11.78 -33.99
N LYS A 699 12.10 11.45 -34.45
CA LYS A 699 10.91 12.29 -34.26
C LYS A 699 10.53 12.41 -32.79
N TYR A 700 10.56 11.31 -32.04
CA TYR A 700 10.23 11.30 -30.61
C TYR A 700 11.11 12.29 -29.84
N GLU A 701 12.42 12.26 -30.09
CA GLU A 701 13.35 13.17 -29.43
C GLU A 701 13.24 14.62 -29.93
N ALA A 702 12.98 14.85 -31.23
CA ALA A 702 12.70 16.19 -31.72
C ALA A 702 11.47 16.79 -31.00
N ARG A 703 10.37 16.04 -30.97
CA ARG A 703 9.11 16.43 -30.32
C ARG A 703 9.25 16.64 -28.81
N ALA A 704 10.04 15.80 -28.14
CA ALA A 704 10.35 15.96 -26.71
C ALA A 704 11.18 17.22 -26.43
N ARG A 705 12.15 17.56 -27.29
CA ARG A 705 12.95 18.79 -27.20
C ARG A 705 12.11 20.05 -27.47
N GLU A 706 11.12 19.97 -28.37
CA GLU A 706 10.20 21.06 -28.69
C GLU A 706 9.12 21.28 -27.61
N THR A 707 8.61 20.21 -26.99
CA THR A 707 7.54 20.29 -25.98
C THR A 707 8.03 20.85 -24.64
N ALA A 708 9.35 20.83 -24.39
CA ALA A 708 9.96 21.27 -23.12
C ALA A 708 10.07 22.81 -23.00
N ALA A 709 8.93 23.46 -22.78
CA ALA A 709 8.81 24.90 -22.59
C ALA A 709 9.53 25.39 -21.31
N ASP A 710 10.48 26.31 -21.50
CA ASP A 710 11.18 27.20 -20.55
C ASP A 710 11.88 26.61 -19.29
N ALA A 711 11.43 25.49 -18.71
CA ALA A 711 12.10 24.83 -17.60
C ALA A 711 13.17 23.83 -18.10
N ALA A 712 14.44 24.10 -17.80
CA ALA A 712 15.54 23.17 -18.13
C ALA A 712 15.51 21.87 -17.29
N GLU A 713 14.78 21.87 -16.17
CA GLU A 713 14.78 20.82 -15.14
C GLU A 713 13.79 19.67 -15.41
N ASP A 714 12.86 19.84 -16.37
CA ASP A 714 11.87 18.85 -16.79
C ASP A 714 12.11 18.33 -18.22
N ARG A 715 13.30 18.60 -18.79
CA ARG A 715 13.74 18.09 -20.11
C ARG A 715 14.11 16.60 -20.08
N ALA A 716 13.10 15.74 -19.98
CA ALA A 716 13.30 14.30 -20.01
C ALA A 716 12.91 13.67 -21.35
N VAL A 717 13.73 12.70 -21.77
CA VAL A 717 13.44 11.72 -22.82
C VAL A 717 13.51 10.32 -22.22
N ALA A 718 12.93 9.33 -22.88
CA ALA A 718 13.14 7.93 -22.50
C ALA A 718 14.64 7.59 -22.51
N GLY A 719 15.07 6.73 -21.58
CA GLY A 719 16.45 6.25 -21.54
C GLY A 719 16.88 5.45 -22.77
N TYR A 720 18.16 5.06 -22.80
CA TYR A 720 18.75 4.21 -23.82
C TYR A 720 19.12 2.84 -23.23
N PRO A 721 19.12 1.75 -24.02
CA PRO A 721 19.24 0.38 -23.52
C PRO A 721 20.66 0.01 -23.04
N ASP A 722 21.68 0.73 -23.48
CA ASP A 722 23.08 0.64 -23.04
C ASP A 722 23.35 1.36 -21.70
N VAL A 723 22.40 2.16 -21.21
CA VAL A 723 22.42 2.78 -19.88
C VAL A 723 21.66 1.91 -18.89
N SER A 724 22.31 1.52 -17.80
CA SER A 724 21.64 0.80 -16.71
C SER A 724 20.55 1.66 -16.08
N SER A 725 19.34 1.10 -15.92
CA SER A 725 18.30 1.73 -15.11
C SER A 725 18.61 1.55 -13.61
N ASN A 726 18.01 2.41 -12.77
CA ASN A 726 18.08 2.27 -11.31
C ASN A 726 17.29 1.04 -10.80
N SER A 727 16.44 0.42 -11.61
CA SER A 727 15.67 -0.80 -11.30
C SER A 727 16.50 -2.09 -11.31
N GLY A 728 17.82 -2.00 -11.44
CA GLY A 728 18.73 -3.16 -11.49
C GLY A 728 18.66 -3.99 -12.77
N ALA A 729 17.91 -3.53 -13.79
CA ALA A 729 17.86 -4.20 -15.09
C ALA A 729 19.21 -4.05 -15.83
N ARG A 730 19.66 -5.15 -16.45
CA ARG A 730 20.96 -5.20 -17.13
C ARG A 730 20.93 -4.40 -18.44
N ALA A 731 21.80 -3.40 -18.54
CA ALA A 731 22.10 -2.71 -19.80
C ALA A 731 22.56 -3.68 -20.90
N TRP A 732 22.23 -3.38 -22.15
CA TRP A 732 22.67 -4.12 -23.33
C TRP A 732 24.19 -3.93 -23.50
N THR A 733 24.91 -4.98 -23.91
CA THR A 733 26.34 -4.87 -24.22
C THR A 733 26.57 -4.14 -25.56
N GLU A 734 27.79 -3.69 -25.82
CA GLU A 734 28.19 -3.15 -27.13
C GLU A 734 27.91 -4.17 -28.26
N GLU A 735 28.06 -5.46 -28.00
CA GLU A 735 27.78 -6.54 -28.94
C GLU A 735 26.27 -6.73 -29.18
N GLU A 736 25.46 -6.81 -28.12
CA GLU A 736 23.99 -6.87 -28.22
C GLU A 736 23.42 -5.64 -28.93
N THR A 737 24.02 -4.48 -28.69
CA THR A 737 23.68 -3.20 -29.32
C THR A 737 24.10 -3.18 -30.79
N SER A 738 25.26 -3.75 -31.14
CA SER A 738 25.72 -3.85 -32.54
C SER A 738 24.96 -4.89 -33.36
N ASN A 739 24.46 -5.95 -32.71
CA ASN A 739 23.72 -7.04 -33.33
C ASN A 739 22.19 -6.86 -33.30
N ALA A 740 21.69 -5.70 -32.84
CA ALA A 740 20.26 -5.42 -32.78
C ALA A 740 19.63 -5.25 -34.18
N ILE A 741 18.39 -5.72 -34.32
CA ILE A 741 17.60 -5.54 -35.55
C ILE A 741 17.03 -4.12 -35.56
N ASP A 742 17.51 -3.28 -36.46
CA ASP A 742 17.03 -1.91 -36.64
C ASP A 742 15.65 -1.87 -37.32
N VAL A 743 14.67 -1.30 -36.65
CA VAL A 743 13.32 -1.00 -37.16
C VAL A 743 13.12 0.51 -37.16
N ARG A 744 12.75 1.09 -38.31
CA ARG A 744 12.51 2.54 -38.41
C ARG A 744 11.26 2.94 -37.63
N GLU A 745 11.28 4.13 -37.05
CA GLU A 745 10.07 4.79 -36.53
C GLU A 745 8.93 4.80 -37.57
N GLY A 746 7.69 4.85 -37.09
CA GLY A 746 6.48 4.78 -37.91
C GLY A 746 6.32 3.45 -38.64
N PHE A 747 6.66 2.32 -37.98
CA PHE A 747 6.43 0.97 -38.52
C PHE A 747 5.05 0.44 -38.13
N ASP A 748 4.48 -0.45 -38.94
CA ASP A 748 3.30 -1.24 -38.58
C ASP A 748 3.68 -2.72 -38.32
N VAL A 749 2.70 -3.54 -37.93
CA VAL A 749 2.88 -4.99 -37.72
C VAL A 749 3.46 -5.71 -38.95
N LEU A 750 3.14 -5.27 -40.17
CA LEU A 750 3.59 -5.91 -41.41
C LEU A 750 5.05 -5.55 -41.71
N ASP A 751 5.43 -4.29 -41.54
CA ASP A 751 6.83 -3.82 -41.57
C ASP A 751 7.70 -4.61 -40.56
N LEU A 752 7.21 -4.77 -39.33
CA LEU A 752 7.93 -5.53 -38.29
C LEU A 752 8.07 -7.02 -38.66
N ILE A 753 6.98 -7.68 -39.09
CA ILE A 753 7.01 -9.10 -39.50
C ILE A 753 7.93 -9.30 -40.71
N ALA A 754 7.95 -8.37 -41.67
CA ALA A 754 8.87 -8.42 -42.81
C ALA A 754 10.33 -8.29 -42.34
N THR A 755 10.61 -7.36 -41.42
CA THR A 755 11.96 -7.11 -40.90
C THR A 755 12.48 -8.28 -40.06
N LEU A 756 11.67 -8.83 -39.15
CA LEU A 756 12.02 -10.02 -38.37
C LEU A 756 12.19 -11.27 -39.24
N ARG A 757 11.44 -11.42 -40.34
CA ARG A 757 11.63 -12.54 -41.29
C ARG A 757 12.88 -12.42 -42.15
N ALA A 758 13.46 -11.24 -42.29
CA ALA A 758 14.73 -11.05 -42.99
C ALA A 758 15.95 -11.56 -42.18
N VAL A 759 15.80 -11.74 -40.86
CA VAL A 759 16.87 -12.21 -39.96
C VAL A 759 16.60 -13.67 -39.55
N PRO A 760 17.48 -14.63 -39.91
CA PRO A 760 17.27 -16.05 -39.60
C PRO A 760 17.02 -16.31 -38.11
N GLY A 761 15.93 -16.99 -37.79
CA GLY A 761 15.54 -17.37 -36.42
C GLY A 761 14.88 -16.26 -35.59
N ALA A 762 14.85 -14.99 -36.03
CA ALA A 762 14.35 -13.88 -35.21
C ALA A 762 12.85 -13.97 -34.90
N MET A 763 12.03 -14.48 -35.84
CA MET A 763 10.60 -14.76 -35.59
C MET A 763 10.38 -15.81 -34.49
N ASP A 764 11.29 -16.79 -34.38
CA ASP A 764 11.15 -17.96 -33.52
C ASP A 764 11.85 -17.81 -32.16
N ALA A 765 12.72 -16.80 -32.02
CA ALA A 765 13.47 -16.50 -30.80
C ALA A 765 12.59 -16.52 -29.55
N ARG A 766 13.04 -17.20 -28.48
CA ARG A 766 12.28 -17.37 -27.22
C ARG A 766 11.86 -16.02 -26.63
N VAL A 767 12.71 -14.99 -26.77
CA VAL A 767 12.45 -13.62 -26.32
C VAL A 767 12.82 -12.62 -27.42
N LEU A 768 11.89 -11.73 -27.76
CA LEU A 768 12.18 -10.47 -28.46
C LEU A 768 12.26 -9.36 -27.41
N GLU A 769 13.33 -8.58 -27.39
CA GLU A 769 13.49 -7.45 -26.47
C GLU A 769 13.72 -6.15 -27.24
N PHE A 770 12.75 -5.25 -27.15
CA PHE A 770 12.76 -3.92 -27.77
C PHE A 770 13.51 -2.94 -26.88
N ASP A 771 14.24 -1.98 -27.45
CA ASP A 771 14.80 -0.88 -26.67
C ASP A 771 13.73 0.14 -26.27
N PHE A 772 12.88 0.54 -27.21
CA PHE A 772 11.95 1.66 -27.06
C PHE A 772 10.64 1.43 -27.83
N LEU A 773 9.50 1.78 -27.22
CA LEU A 773 8.18 1.78 -27.85
C LEU A 773 7.33 3.00 -27.41
N GLY A 774 7.96 4.05 -26.87
CA GLY A 774 7.29 5.07 -26.05
C GLY A 774 6.79 6.34 -26.76
N GLY A 775 6.87 6.40 -28.09
CA GLY A 775 6.40 7.53 -28.90
C GLY A 775 5.10 7.22 -29.65
N GLU A 776 4.34 8.25 -30.08
CA GLU A 776 3.17 8.04 -30.95
C GLU A 776 3.64 7.70 -32.36
N GLU A 777 4.64 8.46 -32.81
CA GLU A 777 5.45 8.29 -34.01
C GLU A 777 6.26 7.00 -34.11
N THR A 778 6.30 6.14 -33.08
CA THR A 778 7.07 4.87 -33.16
C THR A 778 6.33 3.78 -33.91
N PHE A 779 5.04 3.56 -33.61
CA PHE A 779 4.29 2.39 -34.05
C PHE A 779 2.89 2.77 -34.56
N CYS A 780 2.61 2.39 -35.80
CA CYS A 780 1.43 2.78 -36.58
C CYS A 780 0.30 1.74 -36.59
N GLY A 781 0.35 0.73 -35.71
CA GLY A 781 -0.73 -0.25 -35.54
C GLY A 781 -0.59 -1.52 -36.38
N PHE A 782 -1.72 -2.17 -36.64
CA PHE A 782 -1.82 -3.49 -37.27
C PHE A 782 -1.79 -3.47 -38.81
N GLY A 783 -1.66 -2.29 -39.42
CA GLY A 783 -1.87 -2.08 -40.86
C GLY A 783 -3.33 -2.23 -41.30
N ASP A 784 -4.27 -2.25 -40.34
CA ASP A 784 -5.69 -2.54 -40.55
C ASP A 784 -6.55 -1.78 -39.53
N SER A 785 -7.17 -0.69 -39.98
CA SER A 785 -7.94 0.22 -39.13
C SER A 785 -9.15 -0.39 -38.43
N LEU A 786 -9.59 -1.61 -38.81
CA LEU A 786 -10.61 -2.35 -38.06
C LEU A 786 -10.00 -3.13 -36.90
N LYS A 787 -8.78 -3.67 -37.06
CA LYS A 787 -8.02 -4.30 -35.97
C LYS A 787 -7.54 -3.27 -34.97
N ASP A 788 -7.01 -2.13 -35.45
CA ASP A 788 -6.58 -1.01 -34.60
C ASP A 788 -7.72 -0.60 -33.65
N ALA A 789 -8.90 -0.33 -34.20
CA ALA A 789 -10.07 0.09 -33.43
C ALA A 789 -10.63 -1.01 -32.50
N ALA A 790 -10.53 -2.29 -32.89
CA ALA A 790 -10.94 -3.40 -32.04
C ALA A 790 -9.97 -3.62 -30.86
N PHE A 791 -8.66 -3.49 -31.10
CA PHE A 791 -7.63 -3.56 -30.08
C PHE A 791 -7.74 -2.39 -29.10
N ASP A 792 -7.80 -1.15 -29.60
CA ASP A 792 -7.91 0.05 -28.76
C ASP A 792 -9.13 -0.05 -27.82
N LEU A 793 -10.27 -0.56 -28.31
CA LEU A 793 -11.49 -0.77 -27.53
C LEU A 793 -11.32 -1.80 -26.39
N ASP A 794 -10.56 -2.88 -26.63
CA ASP A 794 -10.32 -3.94 -25.64
C ASP A 794 -9.32 -3.50 -24.56
N VAL A 795 -8.21 -2.85 -24.94
CA VAL A 795 -7.17 -2.45 -23.98
C VAL A 795 -7.46 -1.12 -23.25
N ALA A 796 -8.37 -0.27 -23.76
CA ALA A 796 -8.65 1.05 -23.18
C ALA A 796 -9.16 1.04 -21.72
N ALA A 797 -9.70 -0.09 -21.24
CA ALA A 797 -10.04 -0.28 -19.83
C ALA A 797 -8.79 -0.62 -19.00
N ALA A 798 -8.04 -1.66 -19.38
CA ALA A 798 -6.80 -2.09 -18.75
C ALA A 798 -5.74 -0.96 -18.65
N LEU A 799 -5.70 -0.08 -19.64
CA LEU A 799 -4.82 1.09 -19.69
C LEU A 799 -5.43 2.37 -19.08
N SER A 800 -6.59 2.30 -18.43
CA SER A 800 -7.11 3.38 -17.57
C SER A 800 -6.62 3.23 -16.12
N GLY A 801 -6.91 4.20 -15.25
CA GLY A 801 -6.45 4.15 -13.85
C GLY A 801 -6.77 5.41 -13.05
N ASP A 802 -8.07 5.72 -12.91
CA ASP A 802 -8.60 6.97 -12.33
C ASP A 802 -7.96 7.33 -10.97
N GLN A 803 -7.25 8.46 -10.94
CA GLN A 803 -6.50 8.97 -9.80
C GLN A 803 -6.49 10.50 -9.78
N TYR A 804 -6.34 11.07 -8.57
CA TYR A 804 -6.29 12.51 -8.35
C TYR A 804 -5.17 12.84 -7.37
N TYR A 805 -4.35 13.83 -7.70
CA TYR A 805 -3.21 14.25 -6.90
C TYR A 805 -3.50 15.64 -6.35
N CYS A 806 -3.92 15.74 -5.09
CA CYS A 806 -4.38 16.98 -4.42
C CYS A 806 -3.50 17.35 -3.21
N PHE A 807 -3.18 18.64 -3.06
CA PHE A 807 -2.11 19.08 -2.13
C PHE A 807 -2.47 20.24 -1.19
N THR A 808 -2.95 21.37 -1.72
CA THR A 808 -3.08 22.61 -0.91
C THR A 808 -4.52 22.94 -0.51
N GLU A 809 -5.52 22.28 -1.10
CA GLU A 809 -6.89 22.34 -0.58
C GLU A 809 -6.96 21.59 0.74
N LEU A 810 -7.33 22.32 1.80
CA LEU A 810 -7.68 21.69 3.06
C LEU A 810 -8.80 20.67 2.79
N TRP A 811 -8.75 19.52 3.45
CA TRP A 811 -9.75 18.45 3.29
C TRP A 811 -11.21 18.92 3.52
N ARG A 812 -11.38 20.06 4.21
CA ARG A 812 -12.65 20.76 4.44
C ARG A 812 -13.14 21.54 3.21
N GLU A 813 -12.24 22.13 2.44
CA GLU A 813 -12.49 23.03 1.30
C GLU A 813 -12.85 22.29 0.03
N MET A 814 -12.30 21.07 -0.16
CA MET A 814 -12.82 20.10 -1.13
C MET A 814 -14.30 19.73 -0.92
N GLY A 815 -14.93 20.16 0.18
CA GLY A 815 -16.37 20.04 0.39
C GLY A 815 -16.80 18.70 0.96
N MET A 816 -16.52 18.49 2.26
CA MET A 816 -17.04 17.38 3.07
C MET A 816 -16.95 15.98 2.41
N PRO A 817 -15.79 15.29 2.45
CA PRO A 817 -15.64 13.92 1.93
C PRO A 817 -16.53 12.91 2.69
N ARG A 818 -17.78 12.77 2.23
CA ARG A 818 -18.92 12.23 3.01
C ARG A 818 -18.93 12.76 4.46
N GLY A 819 -18.97 14.09 4.58
CA GLY A 819 -19.09 14.81 5.86
C GLY A 819 -17.81 15.53 6.26
N GLY A 820 -17.91 16.41 7.26
CA GLY A 820 -16.78 17.13 7.81
C GLY A 820 -17.10 17.74 9.18
N GLY A 821 -16.17 17.57 10.11
CA GLY A 821 -16.21 18.00 11.52
C GLY A 821 -14.78 17.93 12.07
N ARG A 822 -14.46 18.61 13.17
CA ARG A 822 -13.06 18.82 13.61
C ARG A 822 -12.42 17.58 14.29
N GLU A 823 -12.42 16.43 13.66
CA GLU A 823 -11.95 15.17 14.24
C GLU A 823 -10.95 14.43 13.32
N PRO A 824 -9.99 13.66 13.86
CA PRO A 824 -9.10 12.78 13.08
C PRO A 824 -9.67 11.35 12.96
N TYR A 825 -8.86 10.42 12.44
CA TYR A 825 -9.05 8.95 12.50
C TYR A 825 -10.11 8.32 11.59
N GLU A 826 -9.92 8.43 10.28
CA GLU A 826 -9.66 7.28 9.37
C GLU A 826 -9.46 7.80 7.92
N PRO A 827 -8.53 7.23 7.12
CA PRO A 827 -8.31 7.67 5.73
C PRO A 827 -9.51 7.29 4.84
N GLN A 828 -10.12 8.28 4.18
CA GLN A 828 -11.36 8.13 3.41
C GLN A 828 -11.29 8.78 2.04
N VAL A 829 -11.67 8.00 1.01
CA VAL A 829 -11.54 8.36 -0.40
C VAL A 829 -12.22 9.70 -0.72
N VAL A 830 -11.42 10.73 -1.01
CA VAL A 830 -11.89 11.98 -1.59
C VAL A 830 -12.45 11.72 -2.99
N ARG A 831 -13.79 11.67 -3.08
CA ARG A 831 -14.53 11.60 -4.37
C ARG A 831 -14.69 12.96 -5.06
N ARG A 832 -13.91 13.95 -4.63
CA ARG A 832 -13.97 15.32 -5.10
C ARG A 832 -12.60 15.79 -5.51
N HIS A 833 -12.57 16.43 -6.67
CA HIS A 833 -11.42 17.16 -7.20
C HIS A 833 -11.84 18.63 -7.23
N CYS A 834 -11.05 19.51 -6.63
CA CYS A 834 -11.28 20.96 -6.60
C CYS A 834 -12.73 21.36 -6.21
N GLY A 835 -13.19 20.83 -5.08
CA GLY A 835 -14.54 21.05 -4.53
C GLY A 835 -15.69 20.28 -5.20
N HIS A 836 -15.50 19.66 -6.36
CA HIS A 836 -16.57 19.08 -7.19
C HIS A 836 -16.53 17.55 -7.25
N MET A 837 -17.70 16.89 -7.31
CA MET A 837 -17.75 15.43 -7.49
C MET A 837 -17.16 15.03 -8.84
N GLU A 838 -16.36 13.97 -8.86
CA GLU A 838 -15.74 13.39 -10.06
C GLU A 838 -16.68 13.37 -11.30
N ASN A 839 -17.83 12.70 -11.21
CA ASN A 839 -18.78 12.59 -12.33
C ASN A 839 -19.34 13.95 -12.80
N GLU A 840 -19.45 14.93 -11.90
CA GLU A 840 -19.86 16.30 -12.24
C GLU A 840 -18.73 17.04 -12.98
N PHE A 841 -17.48 16.88 -12.52
CA PHE A 841 -16.32 17.52 -13.14
C PHE A 841 -15.99 16.94 -14.52
N ARG A 842 -16.11 15.61 -14.69
CA ARG A 842 -16.12 14.94 -16.00
C ARG A 842 -17.18 15.53 -16.93
N ALA A 843 -18.41 15.69 -16.43
CA ALA A 843 -19.52 16.23 -17.22
C ALA A 843 -19.40 17.75 -17.53
N MET A 844 -18.57 18.49 -16.79
CA MET A 844 -18.27 19.89 -17.06
C MET A 844 -17.15 20.11 -18.09
N GLY A 845 -16.35 19.10 -18.41
CA GLY A 845 -15.22 19.22 -19.34
C GLY A 845 -14.16 20.24 -18.87
N LYS A 846 -13.87 20.24 -17.56
CA LYS A 846 -13.04 21.26 -16.90
C LYS A 846 -11.61 20.81 -16.52
N VAL A 847 -11.30 19.54 -16.71
CA VAL A 847 -10.00 18.93 -16.37
C VAL A 847 -9.68 17.88 -17.42
N HIS A 848 -8.47 17.89 -17.92
CA HIS A 848 -8.01 16.96 -18.95
C HIS A 848 -7.09 15.88 -18.33
N PRO A 849 -7.46 14.58 -18.36
CA PRO A 849 -6.67 13.52 -17.73
C PRO A 849 -5.22 13.47 -18.24
N GLY A 850 -4.26 13.48 -17.32
CA GLY A 850 -2.83 13.43 -17.65
C GLY A 850 -2.23 14.75 -18.16
N VAL A 851 -2.97 15.86 -18.11
CA VAL A 851 -2.46 17.21 -18.36
C VAL A 851 -2.27 17.92 -17.02
N VAL A 852 -1.21 18.72 -16.90
CA VAL A 852 -0.97 19.59 -15.74
C VAL A 852 -1.55 20.95 -16.05
N GLU A 853 -2.63 21.34 -15.37
CA GLU A 853 -3.41 22.55 -15.71
C GLU A 853 -3.70 23.47 -14.52
N HIS A 854 -3.54 22.98 -13.29
CA HIS A 854 -4.05 23.62 -12.09
C HIS A 854 -2.93 24.03 -11.14
N ILE A 855 -1.97 23.16 -10.83
CA ILE A 855 -0.87 23.44 -9.89
C ILE A 855 0.10 24.51 -10.41
N ASP A 856 0.26 24.63 -11.72
CA ASP A 856 1.15 25.60 -12.37
C ASP A 856 0.44 26.92 -12.76
N ALA A 857 -0.85 27.04 -12.46
CA ALA A 857 -1.55 28.32 -12.58
C ALA A 857 -0.95 29.35 -11.59
N ALA A 858 -0.71 30.58 -12.05
CA ALA A 858 -0.04 31.62 -11.25
C ALA A 858 -0.82 32.03 -9.98
N ASN A 859 -2.12 31.78 -9.92
CA ASN A 859 -2.95 31.81 -8.71
C ASN A 859 -3.89 30.60 -8.77
N PRO A 860 -3.51 29.44 -8.21
CA PRO A 860 -4.27 28.21 -8.37
C PRO A 860 -5.54 28.25 -7.51
N THR A 861 -6.72 28.19 -8.14
CA THR A 861 -8.01 28.02 -7.44
C THR A 861 -8.39 26.55 -7.24
N CYS A 862 -7.46 25.66 -7.55
CA CYS A 862 -7.61 24.21 -7.64
C CYS A 862 -6.21 23.63 -7.41
N SER A 863 -6.10 22.70 -6.47
CA SER A 863 -4.81 22.14 -6.03
C SER A 863 -4.60 20.68 -6.46
N CYS A 864 -5.56 20.16 -7.22
CA CYS A 864 -5.59 18.81 -7.72
C CYS A 864 -5.19 18.76 -9.20
N GLU A 865 -4.44 17.74 -9.62
CA GLU A 865 -4.43 17.31 -11.03
C GLU A 865 -5.21 16.00 -11.20
N TRP A 866 -5.74 15.74 -12.40
CA TRP A 866 -6.27 14.43 -12.77
C TRP A 866 -5.14 13.58 -13.34
N GLY A 867 -4.80 12.51 -12.62
CA GLY A 867 -3.85 11.52 -13.07
C GLY A 867 -4.22 10.89 -14.41
N PHE A 868 -3.19 10.33 -15.04
CA PHE A 868 -3.18 9.51 -16.24
C PHE A 868 -3.71 10.08 -17.57
N GLY A 869 -2.80 10.12 -18.56
CA GLY A 869 -3.15 10.44 -19.94
C GLY A 869 -3.47 9.18 -20.73
N LYS A 870 -4.65 9.12 -21.37
CA LYS A 870 -4.95 8.01 -22.30
C LYS A 870 -4.07 8.13 -23.56
N PRO A 871 -3.39 7.07 -24.01
CA PRO A 871 -2.76 7.05 -25.32
C PRO A 871 -3.78 7.36 -26.43
N ARG A 872 -3.36 8.14 -27.43
CA ARG A 872 -4.16 8.36 -28.65
C ARG A 872 -4.39 7.01 -29.35
N PRO A 873 -5.62 6.65 -29.77
CA PRO A 873 -5.91 5.36 -30.39
C PRO A 873 -4.98 5.05 -31.58
N LEU A 874 -4.58 3.78 -31.74
CA LEU A 874 -3.91 3.30 -32.96
C LEU A 874 -4.78 3.62 -34.20
N ALA A 875 -6.10 3.48 -34.08
CA ALA A 875 -7.03 3.76 -35.17
C ALA A 875 -7.02 5.23 -35.64
N ASP A 876 -6.56 6.15 -34.80
CA ASP A 876 -6.37 7.58 -35.13
C ASP A 876 -4.92 7.87 -35.56
N ILE A 877 -3.93 7.27 -34.88
CA ILE A 877 -2.50 7.36 -35.25
C ILE A 877 -2.27 6.87 -36.68
N ALA A 878 -2.86 5.72 -37.07
CA ALA A 878 -2.76 5.15 -38.41
C ALA A 878 -3.47 5.97 -39.53
N ARG A 879 -4.10 7.10 -39.17
CA ARG A 879 -4.76 8.05 -40.09
C ARG A 879 -4.10 9.42 -40.14
N ASP A 880 -3.20 9.69 -39.21
CA ASP A 880 -2.41 10.90 -39.13
C ASP A 880 -1.14 10.73 -39.98
N GLU A 881 -1.08 11.40 -41.13
CA GLU A 881 0.04 11.30 -42.08
C GLU A 881 1.31 12.03 -41.60
N GLU A 882 1.24 12.88 -40.57
CA GLU A 882 2.39 13.56 -39.94
C GLU A 882 3.08 12.60 -38.96
N THR A 883 2.28 11.92 -38.13
CA THR A 883 2.75 10.85 -37.23
C THR A 883 3.18 9.61 -38.04
N CYS A 884 2.29 9.08 -38.87
CA CYS A 884 2.39 7.82 -39.60
C CYS A 884 2.25 8.01 -41.13
N PRO A 885 3.31 8.48 -41.83
CA PRO A 885 3.27 8.75 -43.27
C PRO A 885 3.08 7.47 -44.09
N ARG A 886 1.95 7.39 -44.80
CA ARG A 886 1.50 6.21 -45.57
C ARG A 886 2.28 5.96 -46.87
N THR A 887 3.13 6.88 -47.28
CA THR A 887 3.98 6.75 -48.47
C THR A 887 5.34 6.19 -48.09
N ARG A 888 5.55 4.89 -48.35
CA ARG A 888 6.85 4.20 -48.36
C ARG A 888 7.02 3.47 -49.69
#